data_AF-D6TDP8-F1
#
_entry.id   AF-D6TDP8-F1
#
_cell.length_a   1.000
_cell.length_b   1.000
_cell.length_c   1.000
_cell.angle_alpha   90.00
_cell.angle_beta   90.00
_cell.angle_gamma   90.00
#
_symmetry.space_group_name_H-M   'P 1'
#
loop_
_entity.id
_entity.type
_entity.pdbx_description
1 polymer ?
#
loop_
_entity_poly.entity_id
_entity_poly.type
_entity_poly.pdbx_seq_one_letter_code
_entity_poly.pdbx_strand_id
1 'polypeptide(L)'
;MTSVAIKILQSAQETEYDLTGISVDLSRKTGVLIRQSRKKSGKNHYEGRLRQEKMINVAMAVRGDEDDIVLYDEGAGISGTKGYDERPKLSKLYLDIANDVIGSVVVARGDRLFRDKHFRNVSMFTELAEKKKLKLIVPGRTVYDFTKTKDLQAFQKEMQDAYNYLTTQILYLNETRQQKVQRGLYGGGHLPAPYAIDRAAWKDEQRPIIYRPWLDTSIEIFRQFIDNDFSLAYIARYIESRPCLFPYPSAEDLQKYNFPTIMTKAKEGYTFTSLDSIKHYLSNLTLAGYAKIGKDELGNEILLAGVFEAAVPMDLLAPSYAAITGHYPDGNPFDRWKDSRRSRKHTKQWESDAVLHGFLKSDDGAVSFSIDNSINKTVKSRYACYQGAEMYGSNRIGILQTKAAWSIPCKELDDIVLNRLCDLVLYDSEISNRIKSFWESQKTDLVGESQLLKTQIEKAEAQIKHLDNLLTNPARPLSKQTEGRYITQLAEAEFSLENLLKKQKTQSEKEDPERVIPNFYYVLSHLPVEYKKLDTEQQKKMIRKVIREIKLNIVSSHLLLLHIEWEAGIALHPDVALIWRGTMPNTNDAWTPEEDALLFSLYPVASQTELMSAFPRFSWYRICDRAIEHGIRRAIPRQGRAHVNVYHRTMSWQDLESVANLVDEPEQKERMQEIANELAKSTLRGELSAHWWLPLDEISYLDIDEGYFNGDSNPDGSHRPGE
;
A
#
# COMPACT_ATOMS: atom_id res chain seq x y z
N MET A 1 -40.58 43.17 21.66
CA MET A 1 -39.50 43.05 20.66
C MET A 1 -38.17 42.99 21.41
N THR A 2 -37.62 41.79 21.60
CA THR A 2 -36.32 41.59 22.23
C THR A 2 -35.23 41.95 21.21
N SER A 3 -34.55 43.06 21.46
CA SER A 3 -33.39 43.53 20.72
C SER A 3 -32.29 42.45 20.73
N VAL A 4 -31.97 41.88 19.57
CA VAL A 4 -30.83 40.97 19.40
C VAL A 4 -29.59 41.85 19.21
N ALA A 5 -28.81 42.01 20.28
CA ALA A 5 -27.55 42.72 20.22
C ALA A 5 -26.52 41.91 19.41
N ILE A 6 -26.12 42.42 18.24
CA ILE A 6 -25.05 41.86 17.42
C ILE A 6 -23.71 42.30 18.02
N LYS A 7 -22.94 41.35 18.53
CA LYS A 7 -21.61 41.60 19.09
C LYS A 7 -20.57 41.49 17.96
N ILE A 8 -20.00 42.61 17.54
CA ILE A 8 -18.94 42.65 16.52
C ILE A 8 -17.58 42.53 17.24
N LEU A 9 -16.84 41.46 16.96
CA LEU A 9 -15.47 41.26 17.47
C LEU A 9 -14.49 41.95 16.51
N GLN A 10 -13.67 42.88 17.02
CA GLN A 10 -12.76 43.71 16.22
C GLN A 10 -11.37 43.08 16.00
N SER A 11 -11.06 41.95 16.63
CA SER A 11 -9.84 41.18 16.39
C SER A 11 -10.06 39.69 16.66
N ALA A 12 -9.33 38.83 15.96
CA ALA A 12 -9.33 37.39 16.23
C ALA A 12 -8.61 37.15 17.57
N GLN A 13 -9.39 36.97 18.65
CA GLN A 13 -8.83 36.56 19.93
C GLN A 13 -8.37 35.11 19.83
N GLU A 14 -7.10 34.84 20.13
CA GLU A 14 -6.66 33.47 20.39
C GLU A 14 -7.44 32.93 21.59
N THR A 15 -7.86 31.68 21.51
CA THR A 15 -8.61 31.05 22.60
C THR A 15 -7.63 30.74 23.73
N GLU A 16 -7.44 31.69 24.65
CA GLU A 16 -6.75 31.41 25.90
C GLU A 16 -7.62 30.47 26.75
N TYR A 17 -7.02 29.35 27.15
CA TYR A 17 -7.66 28.43 28.07
C TYR A 17 -7.37 28.88 29.50
N ASP A 18 -8.37 28.90 30.36
CA ASP A 18 -8.14 29.03 31.79
C ASP A 18 -7.49 27.73 32.30
N LEU A 19 -6.19 27.82 32.58
CA LEU A 19 -5.36 26.73 33.10
C LEU A 19 -5.10 26.89 34.60
N THR A 20 -5.73 27.88 35.25
CA THR A 20 -5.48 28.15 36.67
C THR A 20 -6.00 27.00 37.55
N GLY A 21 -5.16 26.55 38.50
CA GLY A 21 -5.53 25.51 39.46
C GLY A 21 -5.40 24.05 38.97
N ILE A 22 -4.87 23.82 37.77
CA ILE A 22 -4.54 22.46 37.30
C ILE A 22 -3.20 22.02 37.92
N SER A 23 -3.24 21.01 38.78
CA SER A 23 -2.03 20.36 39.31
C SER A 23 -1.76 19.06 38.56
N VAL A 24 -0.56 18.93 38.00
CA VAL A 24 -0.07 17.74 37.31
C VAL A 24 1.13 17.14 38.02
N ASP A 25 1.33 15.84 37.84
CA ASP A 25 2.47 15.13 38.39
C ASP A 25 3.71 15.36 37.53
N LEU A 26 4.64 16.17 38.02
CA LEU A 26 5.87 16.54 37.31
C LEU A 26 6.90 15.39 37.26
N SER A 27 6.75 14.35 38.09
CA SER A 27 7.68 13.20 38.09
C SER A 27 7.48 12.28 36.88
N ARG A 28 6.33 12.38 36.21
CA ARG A 28 5.97 11.58 35.04
C ARG A 28 5.69 12.46 33.84
N LYS A 29 5.83 11.89 32.64
CA LYS A 29 5.63 12.60 31.38
C LYS A 29 4.16 12.93 31.14
N THR A 30 3.90 13.93 30.30
CA THR A 30 2.54 14.28 29.83
C THR A 30 2.33 13.75 28.42
N GLY A 31 1.28 12.94 28.23
CA GLY A 31 0.90 12.43 26.92
C GLY A 31 -0.08 13.36 26.20
N VAL A 32 0.16 13.66 24.92
CA VAL A 32 -0.80 14.37 24.06
C VAL A 32 -1.31 13.40 23.01
N LEU A 33 -2.62 13.14 22.99
CA LEU A 33 -3.23 12.25 21.99
C LEU A 33 -3.90 13.06 20.88
N ILE A 34 -3.45 12.87 19.64
CA ILE A 34 -4.01 13.48 18.44
C ILE A 34 -4.67 12.40 17.59
N ARG A 35 -5.93 12.64 17.18
CA ARG A 35 -6.70 11.71 16.35
C ARG A 35 -7.62 12.44 15.38
N GLN A 36 -7.65 11.98 14.13
CA GLN A 36 -8.66 12.37 13.16
C GLN A 36 -9.54 11.19 12.74
N SER A 37 -10.85 11.36 12.90
CA SER A 37 -11.85 10.31 12.65
C SER A 37 -12.09 10.00 11.17
N ARG A 38 -11.82 10.92 10.24
CA ARG A 38 -12.12 10.77 8.80
C ARG A 38 -10.83 10.65 7.99
N LYS A 39 -10.72 9.62 7.14
CA LYS A 39 -9.65 9.48 6.14
C LYS A 39 -9.59 10.76 5.28
N LYS A 40 -8.39 11.27 4.98
CA LYS A 40 -8.10 12.54 4.25
C LYS A 40 -8.45 13.86 4.96
N SER A 41 -8.81 13.84 6.25
CA SER A 41 -9.07 15.09 7.00
C SER A 41 -7.84 15.97 7.22
N GLY A 42 -6.64 15.42 7.13
CA GLY A 42 -5.40 16.21 7.24
C GLY A 42 -5.32 17.33 6.18
N LYS A 43 -5.90 17.12 4.99
CA LYS A 43 -5.95 18.13 3.92
C LYS A 43 -7.27 18.91 3.87
N ASN A 44 -8.42 18.25 4.12
CA ASN A 44 -9.74 18.89 3.94
C ASN A 44 -10.33 19.53 5.22
N HIS A 45 -9.80 19.18 6.39
CA HIS A 45 -10.24 19.69 7.70
C HIS A 45 -9.02 20.07 8.55
N TYR A 46 -8.12 20.86 7.95
CA TYR A 46 -6.86 21.30 8.53
C TYR A 46 -7.03 21.94 9.92
N GLU A 47 -8.05 22.78 10.11
CA GLU A 47 -8.33 23.44 11.39
C GLU A 47 -8.56 22.45 12.54
N GLY A 48 -9.18 21.31 12.27
CA GLY A 48 -9.39 20.26 13.27
C GLY A 48 -8.11 19.51 13.65
N ARG A 49 -7.10 19.53 12.78
CA ARG A 49 -5.74 19.05 13.08
C ARG A 49 -4.97 20.10 13.86
N LEU A 50 -4.99 21.34 13.37
CA LEU A 50 -4.34 22.50 13.99
C LEU A 50 -4.77 22.66 15.45
N ARG A 51 -6.07 22.52 15.73
CA ARG A 51 -6.59 22.57 17.10
C ARG A 51 -6.02 21.48 18.02
N GLN A 52 -5.72 20.30 17.49
CA GLN A 52 -5.15 19.20 18.26
C GLN A 52 -3.64 19.34 18.42
N GLU A 53 -2.94 19.85 17.40
CA GLU A 53 -1.51 20.18 17.48
C GLU A 53 -1.27 21.29 18.53
N LYS A 54 -2.18 22.27 18.63
CA LYS A 54 -2.18 23.28 19.70
C LYS A 54 -2.33 22.71 21.12
N MET A 55 -2.68 21.43 21.30
CA MET A 55 -2.72 20.80 22.63
C MET A 55 -1.33 20.57 23.21
N ILE A 56 -0.28 20.57 22.38
CA ILE A 56 1.12 20.54 22.86
C ILE A 56 1.40 21.81 23.67
N ASN A 57 1.02 22.97 23.16
CA ASN A 57 1.19 24.24 23.87
C ASN A 57 0.42 24.27 25.21
N VAL A 58 -0.76 23.63 25.26
CA VAL A 58 -1.51 23.50 26.50
C VAL A 58 -0.81 22.57 27.48
N ALA A 59 -0.25 21.45 27.01
CA ALA A 59 0.54 20.54 27.84
C ALA A 59 1.77 21.25 28.42
N MET A 60 2.49 22.03 27.60
CA MET A 60 3.63 22.86 28.03
C MET A 60 3.20 23.89 29.07
N ALA A 61 2.09 24.60 28.85
CA ALA A 61 1.62 25.61 29.78
C ALA A 61 1.17 25.03 31.13
N VAL A 62 0.61 23.81 31.14
CA VAL A 62 0.21 23.13 32.38
C VAL A 62 1.41 22.57 33.14
N ARG A 63 2.45 22.09 32.44
CA ARG A 63 3.62 21.45 33.07
C ARG A 63 4.73 22.44 33.44
N GLY A 64 4.96 23.44 32.59
CA GLY A 64 6.01 24.44 32.73
C GLY A 64 7.32 24.13 32.02
N ASP A 65 7.42 22.99 31.32
CA ASP A 65 8.61 22.52 30.60
C ASP A 65 8.27 21.69 29.33
N GLU A 66 9.23 21.58 28.40
CA GLU A 66 9.04 20.94 27.08
C GLU A 66 9.51 19.49 27.02
N ASP A 67 10.55 19.11 27.77
CA ASP A 67 11.32 17.87 27.56
C ASP A 67 10.55 16.57 27.88
N ASP A 68 9.43 16.68 28.61
CA ASP A 68 8.67 15.54 29.13
C ASP A 68 7.27 15.41 28.52
N ILE A 69 7.09 15.89 27.29
CA ILE A 69 5.84 15.75 26.54
C ILE A 69 5.99 14.67 25.46
N VAL A 70 5.08 13.68 25.48
CA VAL A 70 5.08 12.58 24.51
C VAL A 70 3.86 12.69 23.59
N LEU A 71 4.10 12.76 22.28
CA LEU A 71 3.05 12.86 21.27
C LEU A 71 2.60 11.48 20.76
N TYR A 72 1.30 11.22 20.85
CA TYR A 72 0.63 10.04 20.29
C TYR A 72 -0.27 10.48 19.13
N ASP A 73 0.30 10.62 17.93
CA ASP A 73 -0.47 10.92 16.71
C ASP A 73 -0.95 9.64 16.02
N GLU A 74 -2.26 9.41 16.05
CA GLU A 74 -2.94 8.31 15.37
C GLU A 74 -3.18 8.56 13.87
N GLY A 75 -2.99 9.79 13.41
CA GLY A 75 -3.28 10.18 12.05
C GLY A 75 -4.77 10.19 11.71
N ALA A 76 -5.07 10.11 10.42
CA ALA A 76 -6.42 10.23 9.87
C ALA A 76 -7.05 8.89 9.53
N GLY A 77 -8.32 8.72 9.90
CA GLY A 77 -9.13 7.55 9.56
C GLY A 77 -9.20 6.47 10.63
N ILE A 78 -8.71 6.75 11.84
CA ILE A 78 -8.84 5.85 12.99
C ILE A 78 -10.16 6.17 13.72
N SER A 79 -11.09 5.20 13.69
CA SER A 79 -12.39 5.35 14.34
C SER A 79 -12.25 5.33 15.86
N GLY A 80 -13.05 6.16 16.55
CA GLY A 80 -13.11 6.14 18.02
C GLY A 80 -13.93 4.97 18.58
N THR A 81 -14.58 4.19 17.71
CA THR A 81 -15.30 2.96 18.08
C THR A 81 -14.38 1.74 18.20
N LYS A 82 -13.15 1.84 17.67
CA LYS A 82 -12.15 0.78 17.75
C LYS A 82 -11.60 0.66 19.16
N GLY A 83 -11.27 -0.57 19.56
CA GLY A 83 -10.63 -0.87 20.84
C GLY A 83 -9.23 -0.26 20.94
N TYR A 84 -8.66 -0.24 22.16
CA TYR A 84 -7.30 0.26 22.34
C TYR A 84 -6.25 -0.64 21.65
N ASP A 85 -6.52 -1.94 21.58
CA ASP A 85 -5.72 -2.98 20.91
C ASP A 85 -5.63 -2.78 19.39
N GLU A 86 -6.71 -2.32 18.76
CA GLU A 86 -6.75 -2.00 17.33
C GLU A 86 -6.12 -0.65 16.98
N ARG A 87 -5.62 0.08 17.98
CA ARG A 87 -5.13 1.46 17.87
C ARG A 87 -3.70 1.54 18.41
N PRO A 88 -2.67 1.32 17.58
CA PRO A 88 -1.29 1.13 18.03
C PRO A 88 -0.76 2.25 18.95
N LYS A 89 -1.10 3.51 18.66
CA LYS A 89 -0.66 4.66 19.46
C LYS A 89 -1.45 4.80 20.77
N LEU A 90 -2.74 4.49 20.78
CA LEU A 90 -3.53 4.45 22.02
C LEU A 90 -3.11 3.25 22.89
N SER A 91 -2.83 2.09 22.30
CA SER A 91 -2.26 0.93 22.99
C SER A 91 -0.92 1.29 23.65
N LYS A 92 -0.04 1.97 22.90
CA LYS A 92 1.23 2.47 23.45
C LYS A 92 1.00 3.43 24.62
N LEU A 93 0.10 4.42 24.47
CA LEU A 93 -0.25 5.33 25.57
C LEU A 93 -0.76 4.56 26.80
N TYR A 94 -1.56 3.51 26.60
CA TYR A 94 -2.09 2.69 27.69
C TYR A 94 -0.98 1.93 28.42
N LEU A 95 -0.03 1.35 27.68
CA LEU A 95 1.16 0.69 28.25
C LEU A 95 2.06 1.70 28.99
N ASP A 96 2.26 2.89 28.43
CA ASP A 96 3.09 3.93 29.04
C ASP A 96 2.45 4.47 30.34
N ILE A 97 1.11 4.51 30.45
CA ILE A 97 0.41 4.78 31.71
C ILE A 97 0.59 3.60 32.70
N ALA A 98 0.46 2.36 32.23
CA ALA A 98 0.60 1.17 33.08
C ALA A 98 2.02 1.03 33.68
N ASN A 99 3.03 1.42 32.91
CA ASN A 99 4.45 1.42 33.30
C ASN A 99 4.89 2.67 34.07
N ASP A 100 3.95 3.52 34.51
CA ASP A 100 4.24 4.78 35.23
C ASP A 100 5.08 5.80 34.45
N VAL A 101 5.14 5.71 33.12
CA VAL A 101 5.83 6.69 32.28
C VAL A 101 5.01 7.98 32.15
N ILE A 102 3.68 7.85 32.04
CA ILE A 102 2.75 8.98 31.80
C ILE A 102 1.89 9.24 33.05
N GLY A 103 1.88 10.48 33.55
CA GLY A 103 1.09 10.91 34.71
C GLY A 103 -0.11 11.81 34.38
N SER A 104 -0.09 12.44 33.21
CA SER A 104 -1.18 13.29 32.71
C SER A 104 -1.38 13.08 31.22
N VAL A 105 -2.64 13.16 30.77
CA VAL A 105 -3.00 13.08 29.35
C VAL A 105 -3.81 14.30 28.95
N VAL A 106 -3.43 14.94 27.85
CA VAL A 106 -4.14 16.08 27.26
C VAL A 106 -4.83 15.64 25.98
N VAL A 107 -6.13 15.90 25.89
CA VAL A 107 -6.94 15.64 24.69
C VAL A 107 -7.83 16.82 24.35
N ALA A 108 -8.03 17.08 23.06
CA ALA A 108 -8.89 18.18 22.63
C ALA A 108 -10.37 18.00 23.03
N ARG A 109 -10.84 16.75 23.15
CA ARG A 109 -12.18 16.36 23.64
C ARG A 109 -12.13 14.94 24.21
N GLY A 110 -12.91 14.66 25.25
CA GLY A 110 -12.98 13.31 25.85
C GLY A 110 -13.38 12.23 24.83
N ASP A 111 -14.30 12.55 23.91
CA ASP A 111 -14.79 11.65 22.86
C ASP A 111 -13.74 11.23 21.79
N ARG A 112 -12.50 11.70 21.94
CA ARG A 112 -11.34 11.28 21.14
C ARG A 112 -10.73 9.98 21.65
N LEU A 113 -10.89 9.68 22.94
CA LEU A 113 -10.40 8.46 23.55
C LEU A 113 -11.28 7.27 23.16
N PHE A 114 -12.57 7.29 23.49
CA PHE A 114 -13.45 6.13 23.31
C PHE A 114 -14.84 6.54 22.83
N ARG A 115 -15.50 5.62 22.10
CA ARG A 115 -16.92 5.68 21.70
C ARG A 115 -17.49 4.26 21.64
N ASP A 116 -17.36 3.57 22.77
CA ASP A 116 -17.69 2.17 22.97
C ASP A 116 -19.16 2.02 23.43
N LYS A 117 -19.88 1.03 22.88
CA LYS A 117 -21.28 0.69 23.23
C LYS A 117 -21.44 0.11 24.65
N HIS A 118 -20.48 -0.69 25.09
CA HIS A 118 -20.48 -1.49 26.30
C HIS A 118 -19.54 -0.96 27.39
N PHE A 119 -18.86 0.17 27.15
CA PHE A 119 -17.93 0.81 28.09
C PHE A 119 -16.74 -0.04 28.51
N ARG A 120 -16.43 -1.16 27.85
CA ARG A 120 -15.31 -2.02 28.28
C ARG A 120 -14.00 -1.26 28.26
N ASN A 121 -13.74 -0.56 27.16
CA ASN A 121 -12.53 0.24 27.01
C ASN A 121 -12.52 1.44 27.96
N VAL A 122 -13.69 2.03 28.22
CA VAL A 122 -13.85 3.16 29.14
C VAL A 122 -13.57 2.70 30.57
N SER A 123 -14.15 1.59 31.01
CA SER A 123 -13.95 1.00 32.34
C SER A 123 -12.50 0.63 32.58
N MET A 124 -11.89 -0.11 31.65
CA MET A 124 -10.45 -0.47 31.72
C MET A 124 -9.56 0.77 31.80
N PHE A 125 -9.88 1.83 31.06
CA PHE A 125 -9.13 3.08 31.12
C PHE A 125 -9.34 3.80 32.45
N THR A 126 -10.58 3.92 32.94
CA THR A 126 -10.86 4.59 34.21
C THR A 126 -10.26 3.85 35.40
N GLU A 127 -10.27 2.51 35.40
CA GLU A 127 -9.63 1.70 36.45
C GLU A 127 -8.10 1.89 36.46
N LEU A 128 -7.47 1.85 35.28
CA LEU A 128 -6.03 2.11 35.18
C LEU A 128 -5.71 3.54 35.62
N ALA A 129 -6.50 4.52 35.16
CA ALA A 129 -6.31 5.92 35.48
C ALA A 129 -6.50 6.21 36.98
N GLU A 130 -7.46 5.57 37.64
CA GLU A 130 -7.64 5.64 39.09
C GLU A 130 -6.44 5.02 39.83
N LYS A 131 -6.04 3.80 39.47
CA LYS A 131 -4.91 3.08 40.09
C LYS A 131 -3.59 3.87 39.97
N LYS A 132 -3.38 4.53 38.83
CA LYS A 132 -2.16 5.30 38.53
C LYS A 132 -2.30 6.80 38.84
N LYS A 133 -3.42 7.23 39.44
CA LYS A 133 -3.72 8.64 39.76
C LYS A 133 -3.52 9.58 38.57
N LEU A 134 -3.91 9.13 37.39
CA LEU A 134 -3.77 9.86 36.12
C LEU A 134 -4.72 11.07 36.08
N LYS A 135 -4.23 12.23 35.61
CA LYS A 135 -5.09 13.39 35.29
C LYS A 135 -5.40 13.42 33.80
N LEU A 136 -6.67 13.49 33.43
CA LEU A 136 -7.08 13.72 32.04
C LEU A 136 -7.55 15.16 31.86
N ILE A 137 -6.85 15.92 31.01
CA ILE A 137 -7.09 17.34 30.79
C ILE A 137 -7.79 17.52 29.45
N VAL A 138 -9.00 18.12 29.50
CA VAL A 138 -9.75 18.55 28.31
C VAL A 138 -9.85 20.08 28.32
N PRO A 139 -8.97 20.79 27.59
CA PRO A 139 -8.85 22.24 27.69
C PRO A 139 -10.16 22.97 27.37
N GLY A 140 -10.52 23.95 28.23
CA GLY A 140 -11.76 24.72 28.12
C GLY A 140 -13.03 23.95 28.50
N ARG A 141 -12.90 22.75 29.08
CA ARG A 141 -14.04 21.96 29.58
C ARG A 141 -13.85 21.49 31.01
N THR A 142 -12.98 20.51 31.24
CA THR A 142 -12.87 19.82 32.53
C THR A 142 -11.53 19.11 32.63
N VAL A 143 -10.99 19.04 33.84
CA VAL A 143 -9.90 18.15 34.21
C VAL A 143 -10.50 17.02 35.03
N TYR A 144 -10.36 15.79 34.53
CA TYR A 144 -10.87 14.61 35.22
C TYR A 144 -9.82 14.03 36.13
N ASP A 145 -10.18 13.90 37.40
CA ASP A 145 -9.42 13.21 38.42
C ASP A 145 -10.14 11.91 38.79
N PHE A 146 -9.68 10.77 38.26
CA PHE A 146 -10.41 9.51 38.39
C PHE A 146 -10.44 8.94 39.82
N THR A 147 -9.65 9.49 40.75
CA THR A 147 -9.79 9.19 42.18
C THR A 147 -11.04 9.83 42.80
N LYS A 148 -11.66 10.79 42.11
CA LYS A 148 -12.92 11.43 42.50
C LYS A 148 -14.07 10.79 41.74
N THR A 149 -15.00 10.19 42.47
CA THR A 149 -16.18 9.52 41.89
C THR A 149 -17.01 10.44 40.99
N LYS A 150 -17.09 11.75 41.32
CA LYS A 150 -17.81 12.74 40.50
C LYS A 150 -17.21 12.88 39.10
N ASP A 151 -15.88 12.94 38.99
CA ASP A 151 -15.19 13.12 37.71
C ASP A 151 -15.25 11.84 36.89
N LEU A 152 -15.11 10.67 37.55
CA LEU A 152 -15.31 9.36 36.91
C LEU A 152 -16.71 9.23 36.30
N GLN A 153 -17.76 9.58 37.07
CA GLN A 153 -19.14 9.56 36.58
C GLN A 153 -19.37 10.58 35.45
N ALA A 154 -18.79 11.78 35.56
CA ALA A 154 -18.90 12.80 34.52
C ALA A 154 -18.24 12.35 33.20
N PHE A 155 -17.07 11.72 33.28
CA PHE A 155 -16.37 11.18 32.11
C PHE A 155 -17.16 10.03 31.46
N GLN A 156 -17.64 9.07 32.26
CA GLN A 156 -18.49 7.97 31.77
C GLN A 156 -19.75 8.49 31.08
N LYS A 157 -20.40 9.51 31.66
CA LYS A 157 -21.56 10.16 31.05
C LYS A 157 -21.20 10.83 29.72
N GLU A 158 -20.09 11.55 29.62
CA GLU A 158 -19.66 12.14 28.34
C GLU A 158 -19.41 11.06 27.27
N MET A 159 -18.83 9.91 27.65
CA MET A 159 -18.63 8.80 26.71
C MET A 159 -19.96 8.18 26.26
N GLN A 160 -20.94 8.07 27.17
CA GLN A 160 -22.31 7.63 26.85
C GLN A 160 -23.01 8.60 25.91
N ASP A 161 -22.92 9.89 26.17
CA ASP A 161 -23.53 10.92 25.34
C ASP A 161 -22.87 10.94 23.95
N ALA A 162 -21.56 10.74 23.86
CA ALA A 162 -20.85 10.62 22.59
C ALA A 162 -21.26 9.37 21.79
N TYR A 163 -21.48 8.23 22.46
CA TYR A 163 -22.00 7.02 21.83
C TYR A 163 -23.45 7.20 21.38
N ASN A 164 -24.32 7.72 22.25
CA ASN A 164 -25.72 8.01 21.95
C ASN A 164 -25.86 8.98 20.78
N TYR A 165 -24.98 9.98 20.69
CA TYR A 165 -24.94 10.87 19.54
C TYR A 165 -24.61 10.11 18.24
N LEU A 166 -23.66 9.18 18.26
CA LEU A 166 -23.36 8.36 17.09
C LEU A 166 -24.54 7.47 16.71
N THR A 167 -25.13 6.74 17.65
CA THR A 167 -26.24 5.83 17.35
C THR A 167 -27.47 6.59 16.93
N THR A 168 -27.92 7.55 17.71
CA THR A 168 -29.21 8.20 17.47
C THR A 168 -29.12 9.21 16.35
N GLN A 169 -28.13 10.11 16.37
CA GLN A 169 -28.07 11.20 15.39
C GLN A 169 -27.65 10.70 14.00
N ILE A 170 -26.66 9.80 13.90
CA ILE A 170 -26.18 9.35 12.58
C ILE A 170 -27.17 8.37 11.94
N LEU A 171 -27.76 7.45 12.72
CA LEU A 171 -28.81 6.58 12.18
C LEU A 171 -30.00 7.42 11.73
N TYR A 172 -30.48 8.34 12.56
CA TYR A 172 -31.58 9.23 12.18
C TYR A 172 -31.26 10.08 10.94
N LEU A 173 -30.03 10.61 10.83
CA LEU A 173 -29.61 11.34 9.63
C LEU A 173 -29.57 10.45 8.38
N ASN A 174 -29.13 9.19 8.51
CA ASN A 174 -29.13 8.25 7.41
C ASN A 174 -30.56 7.85 7.02
N GLU A 175 -31.43 7.55 7.99
CA GLU A 175 -32.86 7.28 7.77
C GLU A 175 -33.54 8.48 7.09
N THR A 176 -33.27 9.69 7.56
CA THR A 176 -33.81 10.92 6.94
C THR A 176 -33.32 11.09 5.50
N ARG A 177 -32.05 10.75 5.22
CA ARG A 177 -31.54 10.73 3.84
C ARG A 177 -32.20 9.65 2.99
N GLN A 178 -32.41 8.46 3.54
CA GLN A 178 -33.10 7.37 2.85
C GLN A 178 -34.55 7.75 2.53
N GLN A 179 -35.28 8.31 3.49
CA GLN A 179 -36.63 8.85 3.29
C GLN A 179 -36.64 9.95 2.22
N LYS A 180 -35.61 10.80 2.19
CA LYS A 180 -35.47 11.82 1.16
C LYS A 180 -35.26 11.19 -0.23
N VAL A 181 -34.41 10.19 -0.35
CA VAL A 181 -34.21 9.43 -1.61
C VAL A 181 -35.49 8.72 -2.03
N GLN A 182 -36.23 8.12 -1.09
CA GLN A 182 -37.51 7.47 -1.37
C GLN A 182 -38.55 8.44 -1.96
N ARG A 183 -38.44 9.74 -1.67
CA ARG A 183 -39.29 10.81 -2.24
C ARG A 183 -38.83 11.31 -3.61
N GLY A 184 -37.82 10.71 -4.23
CA GLY A 184 -37.27 11.21 -5.50
C GLY A 184 -36.23 12.32 -5.35
N LEU A 185 -35.81 12.63 -4.12
CA LEU A 185 -35.00 13.79 -3.80
C LEU A 185 -33.53 13.39 -3.56
N TYR A 186 -32.63 14.36 -3.71
CA TYR A 186 -31.21 14.15 -3.53
C TYR A 186 -30.85 13.93 -2.06
N GLY A 187 -30.47 12.68 -1.72
CA GLY A 187 -30.07 12.26 -0.37
C GLY A 187 -28.68 12.71 0.10
N GLY A 188 -27.94 13.42 -0.77
CA GLY A 188 -26.54 13.78 -0.52
C GLY A 188 -25.58 12.65 -0.89
N GLY A 189 -24.48 12.99 -1.54
CA GLY A 189 -23.48 12.03 -2.01
C GLY A 189 -22.78 12.53 -3.25
N HIS A 190 -22.42 11.61 -4.14
CA HIS A 190 -21.93 11.94 -5.46
C HIS A 190 -22.88 11.37 -6.51
N LEU A 191 -23.02 12.06 -7.63
CA LEU A 191 -23.83 11.63 -8.76
C LEU A 191 -22.93 11.34 -9.96
N PRO A 192 -23.22 10.27 -10.74
CA PRO A 192 -22.52 10.04 -11.99
C PRO A 192 -22.93 11.09 -13.04
N ALA A 193 -22.01 11.49 -13.90
CA ALA A 193 -22.36 12.28 -15.08
C ALA A 193 -23.37 11.49 -15.93
N PRO A 194 -24.45 12.10 -16.44
CA PRO A 194 -24.63 13.54 -16.64
C PRO A 194 -25.47 14.24 -15.56
N TYR A 195 -25.69 13.65 -14.38
CA TYR A 195 -26.56 14.26 -13.38
C TYR A 195 -25.93 15.49 -12.69
N ALA A 196 -26.77 16.49 -12.46
CA ALA A 196 -26.48 17.68 -11.69
C ALA A 196 -27.62 17.97 -10.70
N ILE A 197 -27.42 18.97 -9.85
CA ILE A 197 -28.43 19.46 -8.90
C ILE A 197 -28.67 20.94 -9.17
N ASP A 198 -29.94 21.36 -9.23
CA ASP A 198 -30.27 22.79 -9.32
C ASP A 198 -29.87 23.52 -8.02
N ARG A 199 -29.11 24.61 -8.15
CA ARG A 199 -28.69 25.44 -7.01
C ARG A 199 -29.82 26.34 -6.50
N ALA A 200 -30.78 26.71 -7.35
CA ALA A 200 -31.92 27.52 -6.95
C ALA A 200 -32.90 26.71 -6.08
N ALA A 201 -32.92 25.38 -6.23
CA ALA A 201 -33.75 24.51 -5.42
C ALA A 201 -33.28 24.52 -3.96
N TRP A 202 -34.24 24.70 -3.05
CA TRP A 202 -33.99 24.60 -1.61
C TRP A 202 -33.41 23.22 -1.27
N LYS A 203 -32.54 23.14 -0.26
CA LYS A 203 -31.79 21.90 0.06
C LYS A 203 -32.70 20.68 0.17
N ASP A 204 -33.89 20.83 0.73
CA ASP A 204 -34.83 19.72 0.92
C ASP A 204 -35.60 19.32 -0.34
N GLU A 205 -35.60 20.15 -1.38
CA GLU A 205 -36.33 19.92 -2.64
C GLU A 205 -35.40 19.58 -3.82
N GLN A 206 -34.09 19.59 -3.61
CA GLN A 206 -33.10 19.25 -4.63
C GLN A 206 -33.36 17.88 -5.24
N ARG A 207 -33.44 17.83 -6.57
CA ARG A 207 -33.58 16.59 -7.36
C ARG A 207 -32.41 16.44 -8.33
N PRO A 208 -31.93 15.21 -8.57
CA PRO A 208 -31.04 14.93 -9.69
C PRO A 208 -31.73 15.31 -11.00
N ILE A 209 -31.06 16.14 -11.80
CA ILE A 209 -31.51 16.57 -13.12
C ILE A 209 -30.43 16.23 -14.15
N ILE A 210 -30.84 15.93 -15.37
CA ILE A 210 -29.92 15.58 -16.45
C ILE A 210 -29.33 16.86 -17.04
N TYR A 211 -28.02 17.04 -16.91
CA TYR A 211 -27.30 18.10 -17.60
C TYR A 211 -27.10 17.71 -19.07
N ARG A 212 -27.95 18.25 -19.95
CA ARG A 212 -28.04 17.88 -21.36
C ARG A 212 -26.70 17.89 -22.11
N PRO A 213 -25.77 18.85 -21.91
CA PRO A 213 -24.48 18.83 -22.61
C PRO A 213 -23.61 17.60 -22.35
N TRP A 214 -23.83 16.87 -21.25
CA TRP A 214 -23.10 15.64 -20.94
C TRP A 214 -23.88 14.36 -21.30
N LEU A 215 -25.16 14.48 -21.68
CA LEU A 215 -26.04 13.36 -21.93
C LEU A 215 -25.59 12.53 -23.14
N ASP A 216 -25.32 13.20 -24.26
CA ASP A 216 -24.96 12.52 -25.50
C ASP A 216 -23.65 11.75 -25.35
N THR A 217 -22.65 12.34 -24.69
CA THR A 217 -21.39 11.64 -24.39
C THR A 217 -21.60 10.45 -23.48
N SER A 218 -22.50 10.55 -22.49
CA SER A 218 -22.82 9.42 -21.62
C SER A 218 -23.38 8.26 -22.44
N ILE A 219 -24.39 8.51 -23.28
CA ILE A 219 -25.01 7.51 -24.15
C ILE A 219 -24.00 6.93 -25.17
N GLU A 220 -23.14 7.78 -25.74
CA GLU A 220 -22.10 7.37 -26.70
C GLU A 220 -21.14 6.33 -26.10
N ILE A 221 -20.71 6.49 -24.84
CA ILE A 221 -19.83 5.53 -24.15
C ILE A 221 -20.48 4.14 -24.08
N PHE A 222 -21.77 4.07 -23.74
CA PHE A 222 -22.49 2.80 -23.65
C PHE A 222 -22.66 2.15 -25.03
N ARG A 223 -23.00 2.94 -26.06
CA ARG A 223 -23.07 2.44 -27.44
C ARG A 223 -21.72 1.89 -27.91
N GLN A 224 -20.64 2.66 -27.73
CA GLN A 224 -19.29 2.22 -28.10
C GLN A 224 -18.89 0.94 -27.35
N PHE A 225 -19.27 0.79 -26.08
CA PHE A 225 -19.00 -0.43 -25.33
C PHE A 225 -19.75 -1.64 -25.89
N ILE A 226 -21.04 -1.49 -26.24
CA ILE A 226 -21.86 -2.55 -26.83
C ILE A 226 -21.40 -2.89 -28.25
N ASP A 227 -21.21 -1.89 -29.11
CA ASP A 227 -20.82 -2.04 -30.52
C ASP A 227 -19.45 -2.72 -30.67
N ASN A 228 -18.58 -2.59 -29.65
CA ASN A 228 -17.27 -3.23 -29.59
C ASN A 228 -17.26 -4.47 -28.69
N ASP A 229 -18.38 -5.20 -28.66
CA ASP A 229 -18.52 -6.52 -28.03
C ASP A 229 -18.07 -6.52 -26.55
N PHE A 230 -18.41 -5.46 -25.83
CA PHE A 230 -18.11 -5.27 -24.41
C PHE A 230 -16.60 -5.25 -24.08
N SER A 231 -15.77 -4.78 -25.01
CA SER A 231 -14.33 -4.67 -24.82
C SER A 231 -13.95 -3.49 -23.92
N LEU A 232 -13.58 -3.79 -22.67
CA LEU A 232 -13.07 -2.81 -21.71
C LEU A 232 -11.78 -2.12 -22.18
N ALA A 233 -10.94 -2.84 -22.93
CA ALA A 233 -9.71 -2.27 -23.50
C ALA A 233 -10.02 -1.28 -24.62
N TYR A 234 -11.01 -1.58 -25.47
CA TYR A 234 -11.42 -0.65 -26.52
C TYR A 234 -11.97 0.64 -25.91
N ILE A 235 -12.93 0.54 -24.98
CA ILE A 235 -13.58 1.73 -24.41
C ILE A 235 -12.58 2.61 -23.65
N ALA A 236 -11.62 2.01 -22.95
CA ALA A 236 -10.59 2.78 -22.26
C ALA A 236 -9.65 3.51 -23.23
N ARG A 237 -9.23 2.89 -24.35
CA ARG A 237 -8.47 3.58 -25.41
C ARG A 237 -9.28 4.70 -26.06
N TYR A 238 -10.56 4.45 -26.30
CA TYR A 238 -11.47 5.44 -26.84
C TYR A 238 -11.59 6.66 -25.91
N ILE A 239 -11.72 6.44 -24.59
CA ILE A 239 -11.71 7.54 -23.61
C ILE A 239 -10.36 8.26 -23.56
N GLU A 240 -9.24 7.53 -23.58
CA GLU A 240 -7.88 8.11 -23.60
C GLU A 240 -7.60 8.95 -24.84
N SER A 241 -8.21 8.60 -25.98
CA SER A 241 -8.06 9.36 -27.24
C SER A 241 -8.68 10.76 -27.18
N ARG A 242 -9.49 11.05 -26.16
CA ARG A 242 -10.16 12.33 -25.97
C ARG A 242 -9.43 13.16 -24.90
N PRO A 243 -9.25 14.48 -25.11
CA PRO A 243 -8.59 15.35 -24.12
C PRO A 243 -9.37 15.43 -22.80
N CYS A 244 -10.69 15.35 -22.88
CA CYS A 244 -11.59 15.12 -21.75
C CYS A 244 -12.83 14.36 -22.24
N LEU A 245 -13.52 13.70 -21.30
CA LEU A 245 -14.74 12.97 -21.62
C LEU A 245 -15.97 13.87 -21.44
N PHE A 246 -16.07 14.57 -20.31
CA PHE A 246 -17.14 15.51 -20.04
C PHE A 246 -16.56 16.92 -19.89
N PRO A 247 -16.77 17.83 -20.86
CA PRO A 247 -16.22 19.19 -20.81
C PRO A 247 -16.63 19.95 -19.54
N TYR A 248 -15.83 20.93 -19.12
CA TYR A 248 -16.24 21.78 -18.00
C TYR A 248 -17.56 22.50 -18.32
N PRO A 249 -18.53 22.54 -17.37
CA PRO A 249 -19.75 23.31 -17.56
C PRO A 249 -19.41 24.79 -17.71
N SER A 250 -20.25 25.51 -18.46
CA SER A 250 -20.11 26.96 -18.62
C SER A 250 -20.19 27.68 -17.26
N ALA A 251 -19.67 28.92 -17.18
CA ALA A 251 -19.77 29.71 -15.95
C ALA A 251 -21.23 29.95 -15.52
N GLU A 252 -22.13 30.14 -16.49
CA GLU A 252 -23.57 30.26 -16.26
C GLU A 252 -24.15 28.98 -15.67
N ASP A 253 -23.79 27.83 -16.23
CA ASP A 253 -24.21 26.53 -15.71
C ASP A 253 -23.65 26.24 -14.32
N LEU A 254 -22.44 26.69 -13.99
CA LEU A 254 -21.90 26.58 -12.64
C LEU A 254 -22.62 27.46 -11.63
N GLN A 255 -23.25 28.56 -12.06
CA GLN A 255 -24.11 29.37 -11.20
C GLN A 255 -25.48 28.72 -10.99
N LYS A 256 -26.00 28.05 -12.02
CA LYS A 256 -27.31 27.38 -12.00
C LYS A 256 -27.27 26.00 -11.34
N TYR A 257 -26.20 25.25 -11.55
CA TYR A 257 -26.10 23.84 -11.19
C TYR A 257 -24.93 23.55 -10.25
N ASN A 258 -25.11 22.53 -9.43
CA ASN A 258 -24.07 21.91 -8.64
C ASN A 258 -23.78 20.53 -9.20
N PHE A 259 -22.50 20.22 -9.42
CA PHE A 259 -22.05 18.97 -10.04
C PHE A 259 -21.31 18.12 -8.99
N PRO A 260 -22.02 17.31 -8.18
CA PRO A 260 -21.40 16.49 -7.15
C PRO A 260 -20.73 15.24 -7.75
N THR A 261 -19.75 15.40 -8.63
CA THR A 261 -19.06 14.29 -9.30
C THR A 261 -17.78 13.87 -8.57
N ILE A 262 -17.42 12.58 -8.65
CA ILE A 262 -16.12 12.03 -8.22
C ILE A 262 -15.13 11.84 -9.38
N MET A 263 -15.53 12.24 -10.58
CA MET A 263 -14.65 12.14 -11.75
C MET A 263 -13.42 13.03 -11.58
N THR A 264 -12.32 12.63 -12.21
CA THR A 264 -11.08 13.38 -12.10
C THR A 264 -11.06 14.51 -13.10
N LYS A 265 -10.56 15.65 -12.63
CA LYS A 265 -10.37 16.86 -13.44
C LYS A 265 -9.23 16.63 -14.43
N ALA A 266 -9.56 16.79 -15.72
CA ALA A 266 -8.63 16.92 -16.82
C ALA A 266 -8.43 18.40 -17.16
N LYS A 267 -7.56 18.69 -18.13
CA LYS A 267 -7.26 20.07 -18.57
C LYS A 267 -8.53 20.83 -19.03
N GLU A 268 -9.43 20.14 -19.72
CA GLU A 268 -10.60 20.74 -20.39
C GLU A 268 -11.95 20.24 -19.84
N GLY A 269 -11.94 19.39 -18.81
CA GLY A 269 -13.17 18.85 -18.24
C GLY A 269 -12.93 17.75 -17.22
N TYR A 270 -13.71 16.69 -17.29
CA TYR A 270 -13.66 15.52 -16.43
C TYR A 270 -13.42 14.24 -17.25
N THR A 271 -12.71 13.29 -16.65
CA THR A 271 -12.48 11.95 -17.23
C THR A 271 -12.36 10.88 -16.14
N PHE A 272 -12.27 9.61 -16.55
CA PHE A 272 -12.03 8.48 -15.64
C PHE A 272 -10.53 8.32 -15.35
N THR A 273 -10.21 7.84 -14.14
CA THR A 273 -8.81 7.64 -13.71
C THR A 273 -8.31 6.22 -13.92
N SER A 274 -9.23 5.27 -14.05
CA SER A 274 -8.92 3.85 -13.94
C SER A 274 -9.95 3.02 -14.68
N LEU A 275 -9.53 1.81 -15.07
CA LEU A 275 -10.42 0.82 -15.65
C LEU A 275 -11.58 0.47 -14.70
N ASP A 276 -11.33 0.41 -13.39
CA ASP A 276 -12.37 0.13 -12.40
C ASP A 276 -13.38 1.29 -12.30
N SER A 277 -12.95 2.54 -12.47
CA SER A 277 -13.88 3.68 -12.58
C SER A 277 -14.78 3.57 -13.81
N ILE A 278 -14.25 3.10 -14.94
CA ILE A 278 -15.05 2.82 -16.14
C ILE A 278 -16.05 1.70 -15.86
N LYS A 279 -15.60 0.57 -15.28
CA LYS A 279 -16.49 -0.56 -14.93
C LYS A 279 -17.62 -0.09 -14.02
N HIS A 280 -17.29 0.61 -12.94
CA HIS A 280 -18.26 1.14 -12.00
C HIS A 280 -19.25 2.10 -12.68
N TYR A 281 -18.80 2.92 -13.63
CA TYR A 281 -19.68 3.81 -14.39
C TYR A 281 -20.61 3.02 -15.33
N LEU A 282 -20.08 2.07 -16.09
CA LEU A 282 -20.84 1.20 -17.00
C LEU A 282 -21.80 0.26 -16.28
N SER A 283 -21.56 -0.03 -15.00
CA SER A 283 -22.44 -0.83 -14.14
C SER A 283 -23.26 0.02 -13.16
N ASN A 284 -23.30 1.35 -13.30
CA ASN A 284 -24.00 2.21 -12.34
C ASN A 284 -25.49 2.32 -12.66
N LEU A 285 -26.34 1.58 -11.92
CA LEU A 285 -27.80 1.60 -12.09
C LEU A 285 -28.44 2.97 -11.85
N THR A 286 -27.75 3.90 -11.16
CA THR A 286 -28.20 5.29 -11.05
C THR A 286 -28.35 5.98 -12.40
N LEU A 287 -27.58 5.59 -13.42
CA LEU A 287 -27.73 6.15 -14.77
C LEU A 287 -29.08 5.82 -15.41
N ALA A 288 -29.77 4.76 -14.97
CA ALA A 288 -31.12 4.43 -15.40
C ALA A 288 -32.21 4.84 -14.40
N GLY A 289 -31.91 5.77 -13.48
CA GLY A 289 -32.89 6.29 -12.53
C GLY A 289 -33.11 5.44 -11.27
N TYR A 290 -32.19 4.52 -10.96
CA TYR A 290 -32.23 3.74 -9.71
C TYR A 290 -31.49 4.47 -8.59
N ALA A 291 -32.06 4.49 -7.39
CA ALA A 291 -31.41 5.07 -6.23
C ALA A 291 -31.28 4.05 -5.11
N LYS A 292 -30.10 4.04 -4.47
CA LYS A 292 -29.86 3.19 -3.30
C LYS A 292 -30.57 3.76 -2.08
N ILE A 293 -31.53 3.01 -1.54
CA ILE A 293 -32.32 3.40 -0.38
C ILE A 293 -31.87 2.71 0.91
N GLY A 294 -30.99 1.71 0.84
CA GLY A 294 -30.51 1.05 2.04
C GLY A 294 -29.82 -0.28 1.77
N LYS A 295 -29.80 -1.11 2.81
CA LYS A 295 -29.42 -2.51 2.73
C LYS A 295 -30.50 -3.35 3.42
N ASP A 296 -30.71 -4.57 2.95
CA ASP A 296 -31.57 -5.53 3.62
C ASP A 296 -30.87 -6.16 4.85
N GLU A 297 -31.55 -7.07 5.54
CA GLU A 297 -31.03 -7.77 6.72
C GLU A 297 -29.78 -8.62 6.42
N LEU A 298 -29.61 -9.04 5.16
CA LEU A 298 -28.46 -9.81 4.67
C LEU A 298 -27.32 -8.91 4.17
N GLY A 299 -27.52 -7.59 4.17
CA GLY A 299 -26.55 -6.61 3.72
C GLY A 299 -26.54 -6.33 2.21
N ASN A 300 -27.49 -6.90 1.45
CA ASN A 300 -27.68 -6.64 0.02
C ASN A 300 -28.23 -5.22 -0.18
N GLU A 301 -27.85 -4.58 -1.28
CA GLU A 301 -28.29 -3.20 -1.55
C GLU A 301 -29.74 -3.17 -2.02
N ILE A 302 -30.56 -2.34 -1.36
CA ILE A 302 -31.94 -2.11 -1.79
C ILE A 302 -31.95 -0.90 -2.72
N LEU A 303 -32.39 -1.12 -3.96
CA LEU A 303 -32.51 -0.09 -4.98
C LEU A 303 -33.99 0.22 -5.24
N LEU A 304 -34.31 1.51 -5.31
CA LEU A 304 -35.62 2.00 -5.74
C LEU A 304 -35.51 2.45 -7.20
N ALA A 305 -36.35 1.91 -8.07
CA ALA A 305 -36.40 2.26 -9.49
C ALA A 305 -37.24 3.53 -9.74
N GLY A 306 -36.94 4.26 -10.81
CA GLY A 306 -37.76 5.40 -11.26
C GLY A 306 -37.75 6.60 -10.33
N VAL A 307 -36.70 6.75 -9.52
CA VAL A 307 -36.58 7.83 -8.50
C VAL A 307 -36.36 9.19 -9.17
N PHE A 308 -35.68 9.21 -10.30
CA PHE A 308 -35.48 10.37 -11.17
C PHE A 308 -35.34 9.91 -12.63
N GLU A 309 -35.40 10.87 -13.56
CA GLU A 309 -35.31 10.63 -15.01
C GLU A 309 -34.03 9.84 -15.33
N ALA A 310 -34.17 8.74 -16.09
CA ALA A 310 -33.06 7.93 -16.54
C ALA A 310 -32.23 8.72 -17.57
N ALA A 311 -30.92 8.87 -17.31
CA ALA A 311 -29.99 9.49 -18.25
C ALA A 311 -29.59 8.53 -19.37
N VAL A 312 -29.35 7.26 -19.02
CA VAL A 312 -29.01 6.21 -19.98
C VAL A 312 -30.20 5.25 -20.07
N PRO A 313 -30.75 5.06 -21.28
CA PRO A 313 -31.80 4.08 -21.52
C PRO A 313 -31.42 2.66 -21.05
N MET A 314 -32.38 1.92 -20.50
CA MET A 314 -32.12 0.61 -19.87
C MET A 314 -31.69 -0.46 -20.89
N ASP A 315 -32.11 -0.33 -22.14
CA ASP A 315 -31.67 -1.16 -23.27
C ASP A 315 -30.16 -1.05 -23.55
N LEU A 316 -29.52 0.07 -23.18
CA LEU A 316 -28.07 0.24 -23.25
C LEU A 316 -27.39 -0.13 -21.92
N LEU A 317 -27.98 0.26 -20.79
CA LEU A 317 -27.39 0.05 -19.48
C LEU A 317 -27.40 -1.42 -19.05
N ALA A 318 -28.53 -2.13 -19.21
CA ALA A 318 -28.66 -3.49 -18.70
C ALA A 318 -27.68 -4.48 -19.34
N PRO A 319 -27.44 -4.49 -20.68
CA PRO A 319 -26.40 -5.32 -21.28
C PRO A 319 -25.00 -4.95 -20.80
N SER A 320 -24.72 -3.66 -20.63
CA SER A 320 -23.42 -3.18 -20.15
C SER A 320 -23.16 -3.58 -18.70
N TYR A 321 -24.18 -3.45 -17.84
CA TYR A 321 -24.16 -3.96 -16.47
C TYR A 321 -23.86 -5.47 -16.46
N ALA A 322 -24.63 -6.23 -17.23
CA ALA A 322 -24.53 -7.68 -17.31
C ALA A 322 -23.16 -8.15 -17.81
N ALA A 323 -22.57 -7.45 -18.78
CA ALA A 323 -21.22 -7.70 -19.29
C ALA A 323 -20.09 -7.35 -18.29
N ILE A 324 -20.39 -6.59 -17.23
CA ILE A 324 -19.44 -6.26 -16.16
C ILE A 324 -19.62 -7.12 -14.89
N THR A 325 -20.85 -7.52 -14.56
CA THR A 325 -21.17 -8.25 -13.31
C THR A 325 -21.40 -9.74 -13.49
N GLY A 326 -21.70 -10.21 -14.71
CA GLY A 326 -22.00 -11.62 -15.02
C GLY A 326 -23.49 -11.92 -15.07
N HIS A 327 -24.32 -10.96 -14.69
CA HIS A 327 -25.76 -11.12 -14.62
C HIS A 327 -26.49 -9.80 -14.87
N TYR A 328 -27.68 -9.86 -15.43
CA TYR A 328 -28.57 -8.72 -15.58
C TYR A 328 -29.03 -8.17 -14.21
N PRO A 329 -29.58 -6.95 -14.16
CA PRO A 329 -30.09 -6.37 -12.91
C PRO A 329 -31.22 -7.19 -12.25
N ASP A 330 -31.92 -8.03 -13.02
CA ASP A 330 -32.95 -8.96 -12.54
C ASP A 330 -32.38 -10.28 -11.98
N GLY A 331 -31.06 -10.49 -12.08
CA GLY A 331 -30.36 -11.68 -11.63
C GLY A 331 -30.18 -12.76 -12.69
N ASN A 332 -30.74 -12.61 -13.90
CA ASN A 332 -30.56 -13.58 -14.97
C ASN A 332 -29.08 -13.60 -15.43
N PRO A 333 -28.47 -14.77 -15.68
CA PRO A 333 -27.09 -14.84 -16.14
C PRO A 333 -26.91 -14.20 -17.52
N PHE A 334 -25.74 -13.62 -17.77
CA PHE A 334 -25.42 -13.01 -19.07
C PHE A 334 -24.79 -14.05 -20.01
N ASP A 335 -25.57 -14.60 -20.95
CA ASP A 335 -25.11 -15.65 -21.88
C ASP A 335 -23.93 -15.20 -22.78
N ARG A 336 -23.85 -13.89 -23.06
CA ARG A 336 -22.75 -13.30 -23.82
C ARG A 336 -21.59 -12.86 -22.93
N TRP A 337 -21.47 -13.40 -21.72
CA TRP A 337 -20.27 -13.31 -20.91
C TRP A 337 -19.14 -14.05 -21.62
N LYS A 338 -18.62 -13.44 -22.68
CA LYS A 338 -17.25 -13.60 -23.08
C LYS A 338 -16.50 -13.02 -21.90
N ASP A 339 -15.99 -13.90 -21.07
CA ASP A 339 -14.83 -13.62 -20.25
C ASP A 339 -13.90 -12.79 -21.19
N SER A 340 -13.88 -11.46 -21.00
CA SER A 340 -13.25 -10.50 -21.92
C SER A 340 -11.73 -10.48 -21.76
N ARG A 341 -11.28 -11.09 -20.68
CA ARG A 341 -10.07 -11.91 -20.69
C ARG A 341 -10.62 -13.25 -21.13
N ARG A 342 -10.08 -13.97 -22.10
CA ARG A 342 -9.09 -14.96 -21.68
C ARG A 342 -9.03 -15.08 -20.14
N SER A 343 -10.06 -15.67 -19.56
CA SER A 343 -9.88 -16.84 -18.79
C SER A 343 -9.12 -17.79 -19.75
N ARG A 344 -7.82 -17.50 -19.96
CA ARG A 344 -6.83 -18.19 -19.16
C ARG A 344 -7.49 -18.39 -17.80
N LYS A 345 -8.41 -19.37 -17.74
CA LYS A 345 -8.32 -20.41 -16.77
C LYS A 345 -6.83 -20.47 -16.62
N HIS A 346 -6.33 -20.11 -15.46
CA HIS A 346 -5.21 -20.85 -14.96
C HIS A 346 -5.70 -22.31 -14.97
N THR A 347 -5.86 -22.92 -16.18
CA THR A 347 -5.69 -24.31 -16.45
C THR A 347 -4.38 -24.51 -15.75
N LYS A 348 -4.48 -25.23 -14.64
CA LYS A 348 -3.44 -25.61 -13.68
C LYS A 348 -2.27 -26.34 -14.38
N GLN A 349 -1.84 -25.89 -15.55
CA GLN A 349 -1.14 -26.68 -16.55
C GLN A 349 -0.14 -25.86 -17.35
N TRP A 350 0.01 -24.57 -17.06
CA TRP A 350 1.25 -23.88 -17.42
C TRP A 350 2.09 -23.81 -16.15
N GLU A 351 2.79 -24.91 -15.88
CA GLU A 351 3.93 -24.91 -14.99
C GLU A 351 4.88 -23.85 -15.53
N SER A 352 4.93 -22.70 -14.88
CA SER A 352 5.80 -21.62 -15.30
C SER A 352 7.22 -22.00 -14.90
N ASP A 353 8.16 -21.98 -15.85
CA ASP A 353 9.59 -22.18 -15.58
C ASP A 353 10.21 -21.06 -14.72
N ALA A 354 9.44 -20.00 -14.44
CA ALA A 354 9.86 -18.85 -13.64
C ALA A 354 9.92 -19.21 -12.13
N VAL A 355 11.11 -19.53 -11.64
CA VAL A 355 11.34 -20.00 -10.25
C VAL A 355 11.02 -18.90 -9.23
N LEU A 356 11.32 -17.65 -9.54
CA LEU A 356 11.04 -16.49 -8.68
C LEU A 356 9.60 -15.94 -8.80
N HIS A 357 8.71 -16.65 -9.50
CA HIS A 357 7.33 -16.19 -9.69
C HIS A 357 6.56 -16.02 -8.37
N GLY A 358 5.93 -14.85 -8.21
CA GLY A 358 5.14 -14.48 -7.04
C GLY A 358 5.98 -14.14 -5.81
N PHE A 359 7.30 -14.15 -5.96
CA PHE A 359 8.25 -13.91 -4.87
C PHE A 359 9.18 -12.73 -5.16
N LEU A 360 9.57 -12.52 -6.42
CA LEU A 360 10.31 -11.34 -6.86
C LEU A 360 9.52 -10.05 -6.65
N LYS A 361 10.14 -9.08 -5.96
CA LYS A 361 9.59 -7.75 -5.71
C LYS A 361 10.39 -6.66 -6.43
N SER A 362 9.84 -5.46 -6.49
CA SER A 362 10.50 -4.27 -7.03
C SER A 362 9.95 -3.03 -6.37
N ASP A 363 10.81 -2.09 -6.03
CA ASP A 363 10.39 -0.77 -5.53
C ASP A 363 9.90 0.12 -6.69
N ASP A 364 10.17 -0.26 -7.95
CA ASP A 364 9.68 0.44 -9.14
C ASP A 364 8.19 0.20 -9.41
N GLY A 365 7.61 -0.88 -8.88
CA GLY A 365 6.22 -1.24 -9.14
C GLY A 365 5.90 -2.72 -8.97
N ALA A 366 4.72 -3.13 -9.47
CA ALA A 366 4.27 -4.50 -9.34
C ALA A 366 5.01 -5.41 -10.34
N VAL A 367 5.68 -6.43 -9.81
CA VAL A 367 6.32 -7.48 -10.61
C VAL A 367 5.30 -8.53 -10.98
N SER A 368 5.28 -8.90 -12.25
CA SER A 368 4.51 -10.02 -12.76
C SER A 368 5.37 -10.84 -13.70
N PHE A 369 4.88 -12.01 -14.07
CA PHE A 369 5.48 -12.83 -15.11
C PHE A 369 4.59 -12.84 -16.34
N SER A 370 5.19 -12.84 -17.51
CA SER A 370 4.51 -13.03 -18.77
C SER A 370 5.14 -14.18 -19.54
N ILE A 371 4.28 -14.95 -20.20
CA ILE A 371 4.68 -15.94 -21.19
C ILE A 371 4.27 -15.35 -22.54
N ASP A 372 5.27 -14.94 -23.33
CA ASP A 372 5.07 -14.46 -24.70
C ASP A 372 4.66 -15.65 -25.59
N ASN A 373 3.35 -15.90 -25.69
CA ASN A 373 2.78 -16.92 -26.58
C ASN A 373 2.76 -16.47 -28.05
N SER A 374 3.77 -15.71 -28.51
CA SER A 374 3.85 -15.40 -29.94
C SER A 374 4.09 -16.71 -30.70
N ILE A 375 3.29 -16.93 -31.75
CA ILE A 375 3.17 -18.19 -32.51
C ILE A 375 4.50 -18.67 -33.13
N ASN A 376 5.57 -17.86 -33.09
CA ASN A 376 6.90 -18.19 -33.60
C ASN A 376 7.88 -18.66 -32.50
N LYS A 377 7.81 -19.97 -32.23
CA LYS A 377 8.86 -20.95 -31.83
C LYS A 377 9.91 -20.70 -30.73
N THR A 378 10.00 -19.56 -30.06
CA THR A 378 10.76 -19.49 -28.79
C THR A 378 9.97 -18.70 -27.76
N VAL A 379 9.12 -19.41 -27.04
CA VAL A 379 8.40 -18.86 -25.89
C VAL A 379 9.44 -18.57 -24.81
N LYS A 380 9.90 -17.32 -24.71
CA LYS A 380 10.73 -16.87 -23.59
C LYS A 380 9.81 -16.30 -22.53
N SER A 381 9.79 -16.92 -21.35
CA SER A 381 9.15 -16.35 -20.17
C SER A 381 9.94 -15.13 -19.70
N ARG A 382 9.23 -14.09 -19.27
CA ARG A 382 9.82 -12.84 -18.80
C ARG A 382 9.24 -12.43 -17.46
N TYR A 383 10.10 -11.89 -16.59
CA TYR A 383 9.66 -11.03 -15.51
C TYR A 383 9.46 -9.63 -16.09
N ALA A 384 8.39 -8.97 -15.65
CA ALA A 384 8.10 -7.59 -16.02
C ALA A 384 7.59 -6.83 -14.80
N CYS A 385 8.20 -5.68 -14.53
CA CYS A 385 7.72 -4.73 -13.54
C CYS A 385 6.94 -3.63 -14.23
N TYR A 386 5.76 -3.33 -13.68
CA TYR A 386 4.85 -2.34 -14.22
C TYR A 386 4.69 -1.16 -13.26
N GLN A 387 5.17 0.01 -13.68
CA GLN A 387 4.92 1.29 -13.03
C GLN A 387 3.46 1.72 -13.27
N GLY A 388 2.79 2.14 -12.20
CA GLY A 388 1.40 2.61 -12.23
C GLY A 388 0.33 1.59 -11.82
N ALA A 389 0.75 0.40 -11.38
CA ALA A 389 -0.13 -0.64 -10.84
C ALA A 389 -0.39 -0.54 -9.33
N GLU A 390 0.14 0.47 -8.63
CA GLU A 390 -0.32 0.78 -7.27
C GLU A 390 -1.48 1.78 -7.29
N MET A 391 -2.53 1.43 -6.57
CA MET A 391 -3.81 2.15 -6.44
C MET A 391 -3.70 3.60 -5.94
N TYR A 392 -2.52 4.14 -5.60
CA TYR A 392 -2.39 5.40 -4.88
C TYR A 392 -1.09 6.18 -5.17
N GLY A 393 -0.90 6.68 -6.40
CA GLY A 393 0.23 7.57 -6.70
C GLY A 393 0.19 8.12 -8.12
N SER A 394 0.51 9.39 -8.30
CA SER A 394 0.12 10.27 -9.41
C SER A 394 0.83 10.08 -10.77
N ASN A 395 1.46 8.95 -11.06
CA ASN A 395 2.16 8.74 -12.33
C ASN A 395 1.45 7.73 -13.23
N ARG A 396 0.19 8.00 -13.58
CA ARG A 396 -0.52 7.25 -14.63
C ARG A 396 -0.39 8.00 -15.95
N ILE A 397 0.14 7.31 -16.96
CA ILE A 397 0.22 7.82 -18.36
C ILE A 397 -1.10 7.59 -19.10
N GLY A 398 -1.98 6.71 -18.58
CA GLY A 398 -3.33 6.47 -19.10
C GLY A 398 -4.18 5.58 -18.18
N ILE A 399 -5.38 5.25 -18.64
CA ILE A 399 -6.34 4.31 -18.06
C ILE A 399 -5.89 2.84 -18.24
N LEU A 400 -5.22 2.52 -19.36
CA LEU A 400 -4.69 1.19 -19.69
C LEU A 400 -3.16 1.09 -19.64
N GLN A 401 -2.46 2.22 -19.76
CA GLN A 401 -1.01 2.19 -19.89
C GLN A 401 -0.35 1.96 -18.54
N THR A 402 -0.06 0.69 -18.26
CA THR A 402 1.02 0.32 -17.34
C THR A 402 2.32 0.52 -18.09
N LYS A 403 3.16 1.45 -17.64
CA LYS A 403 4.50 1.58 -18.20
C LYS A 403 5.31 0.42 -17.66
N ALA A 404 5.76 -0.49 -18.52
CA ALA A 404 6.73 -1.50 -18.10
C ALA A 404 8.02 -0.76 -17.70
N ALA A 405 8.34 -0.76 -16.42
CA ALA A 405 9.57 -0.17 -15.90
C ALA A 405 10.78 -0.95 -16.44
N TRP A 406 10.68 -2.28 -16.37
CA TRP A 406 11.67 -3.19 -16.92
C TRP A 406 11.02 -4.52 -17.27
N SER A 407 11.64 -5.24 -18.20
CA SER A 407 11.33 -6.64 -18.47
C SER A 407 12.62 -7.40 -18.77
N ILE A 408 12.75 -8.58 -18.20
CA ILE A 408 13.94 -9.42 -18.29
C ILE A 408 13.55 -10.89 -18.47
N PRO A 409 14.40 -11.69 -19.13
CA PRO A 409 14.17 -13.14 -19.24
C PRO A 409 14.15 -13.84 -17.87
N CYS A 410 13.20 -14.75 -17.62
CA CYS A 410 13.12 -15.44 -16.33
C CYS A 410 14.32 -16.35 -16.10
N LYS A 411 14.63 -17.20 -17.07
CA LYS A 411 15.66 -18.24 -16.92
C LYS A 411 17.01 -17.63 -16.58
N GLU A 412 17.40 -16.59 -17.30
CA GLU A 412 18.68 -15.91 -17.13
C GLU A 412 18.79 -15.26 -15.73
N LEU A 413 17.70 -14.69 -15.19
CA LEU A 413 17.70 -14.17 -13.81
C LEU A 413 17.71 -15.30 -12.78
N ASP A 414 16.88 -16.32 -12.97
CA ASP A 414 16.79 -17.48 -12.09
C ASP A 414 18.17 -18.17 -12.01
N ASP A 415 18.86 -18.34 -13.14
CA ASP A 415 20.22 -18.90 -13.21
C ASP A 415 21.23 -18.03 -12.44
N ILE A 416 21.17 -16.69 -12.53
CA ILE A 416 22.04 -15.79 -11.74
C ILE A 416 21.87 -16.04 -10.24
N VAL A 417 20.62 -16.08 -9.76
CA VAL A 417 20.31 -16.29 -8.34
C VAL A 417 20.71 -17.69 -7.88
N LEU A 418 20.43 -18.70 -8.70
CA LEU A 418 20.74 -20.10 -8.41
C LEU A 418 22.23 -20.38 -8.40
N ASN A 419 22.98 -19.82 -9.35
CA ASN A 419 24.43 -19.96 -9.38
C ASN A 419 25.06 -19.33 -8.13
N ARG A 420 24.59 -18.16 -7.70
CA ARG A 420 25.08 -17.54 -6.47
C ARG A 420 24.80 -18.38 -5.22
N LEU A 421 23.61 -18.96 -5.12
CA LEU A 421 23.31 -19.89 -4.02
C LEU A 421 24.19 -21.15 -4.09
N CYS A 422 24.46 -21.68 -5.29
CA CYS A 422 25.38 -22.80 -5.47
C CYS A 422 26.80 -22.43 -5.04
N ASP A 423 27.28 -21.25 -5.40
CA ASP A 423 28.62 -20.76 -5.03
C ASP A 423 28.74 -20.63 -3.51
N LEU A 424 27.71 -20.13 -2.82
CA LEU A 424 27.66 -20.06 -1.35
C LEU A 424 27.71 -21.45 -0.71
N VAL A 425 26.93 -22.41 -1.23
CA VAL A 425 26.93 -23.80 -0.73
C VAL A 425 28.25 -24.51 -0.98
N LEU A 426 28.89 -24.27 -2.13
CA LEU A 426 30.19 -24.87 -2.46
C LEU A 426 31.32 -24.26 -1.63
N TYR A 427 31.25 -22.97 -1.33
CA TYR A 427 32.19 -22.29 -0.45
C TYR A 427 32.02 -22.76 1.01
N ASP A 428 30.78 -22.92 1.45
CA ASP A 428 30.43 -23.26 2.83
C ASP A 428 29.57 -24.52 2.92
N SER A 429 30.25 -25.65 3.10
CA SER A 429 29.61 -26.97 3.22
C SER A 429 28.75 -27.12 4.48
N GLU A 430 28.88 -26.24 5.47
CA GLU A 430 28.15 -26.32 6.73
C GLU A 430 26.81 -25.57 6.72
N ILE A 431 26.51 -24.80 5.65
CA ILE A 431 25.23 -24.08 5.48
C ILE A 431 24.03 -24.98 5.79
N SER A 432 24.04 -26.21 5.27
CA SER A 432 22.93 -27.15 5.49
C SER A 432 22.74 -27.49 6.97
N ASN A 433 23.82 -27.70 7.72
CA ASN A 433 23.76 -28.03 9.14
C ASN A 433 23.33 -26.84 9.99
N ARG A 434 23.77 -25.62 9.63
CA ARG A 434 23.38 -24.40 10.33
C ARG A 434 21.90 -24.08 10.11
N ILE A 435 21.41 -24.17 8.88
CA ILE A 435 19.97 -24.00 8.60
C ILE A 435 19.16 -25.05 9.36
N LYS A 436 19.60 -26.31 9.36
CA LYS A 436 18.94 -27.37 10.13
C LYS A 436 18.85 -27.02 11.61
N SER A 437 19.97 -26.60 12.21
CA SER A 437 20.03 -26.21 13.62
C SER A 437 19.13 -25.02 13.93
N PHE A 438 19.12 -24.01 13.04
CA PHE A 438 18.26 -22.83 13.16
C PHE A 438 16.77 -23.18 13.06
N TRP A 439 16.39 -24.09 12.17
CA TRP A 439 15.01 -24.56 12.10
C TRP A 439 14.62 -25.43 13.28
N GLU A 440 15.54 -26.25 13.81
CA GLU A 440 15.31 -27.02 15.04
C GLU A 440 15.09 -26.09 16.25
N SER A 441 15.86 -25.00 16.38
CA SER A 441 15.64 -23.99 17.42
C SER A 441 14.34 -23.21 17.22
N GLN A 442 13.99 -22.84 15.98
CA GLN A 442 12.68 -22.24 15.72
C GLN A 442 11.53 -23.20 16.01
N LYS A 443 11.70 -24.49 15.75
CA LYS A 443 10.67 -25.50 15.99
C LYS A 443 10.39 -25.63 17.49
N THR A 444 11.40 -25.56 18.35
CA THR A 444 11.19 -25.55 19.80
C THR A 444 10.36 -24.33 20.24
N ASP A 445 10.66 -23.14 19.70
CA ASP A 445 9.91 -21.91 20.02
C ASP A 445 8.48 -21.95 19.46
N LEU A 446 8.32 -22.41 18.22
CA LEU A 446 7.03 -22.53 17.53
C LEU A 446 6.13 -23.57 18.21
N VAL A 447 6.68 -24.65 18.77
CA VAL A 447 5.88 -25.63 19.54
C VAL A 447 5.31 -24.95 20.80
N GLY A 448 6.10 -24.14 21.50
CA GLY A 448 5.63 -23.35 22.64
C GLY A 448 4.54 -22.35 22.25
N GLU A 449 4.75 -21.57 21.20
CA GLU A 449 3.76 -20.62 20.69
C GLU A 449 2.49 -21.31 20.17
N SER A 450 2.63 -22.44 19.46
CA SER A 450 1.50 -23.21 18.92
C SER A 450 0.66 -23.82 20.05
N GLN A 451 1.28 -24.30 21.11
CA GLN A 451 0.57 -24.75 22.32
C GLN A 451 -0.20 -23.59 22.97
N LEU A 452 0.45 -22.42 23.13
CA LEU A 452 -0.21 -21.21 23.65
C LEU A 452 -1.40 -20.79 22.78
N LEU A 453 -1.25 -20.79 21.46
CA LEU A 453 -2.32 -20.47 20.51
C LEU A 453 -3.47 -21.49 20.56
N LYS A 454 -3.18 -22.79 20.66
CA LYS A 454 -4.20 -23.82 20.86
C LYS A 454 -4.97 -23.60 22.15
N THR A 455 -4.30 -23.34 23.26
CA THR A 455 -4.96 -23.03 24.54
C THR A 455 -5.82 -21.76 24.44
N GLN A 456 -5.39 -20.75 23.68
CA GLN A 456 -6.21 -19.55 23.43
C GLN A 456 -7.45 -19.86 22.58
N ILE A 457 -7.31 -20.70 21.54
CA ILE A 457 -8.42 -21.16 20.71
C ILE A 457 -9.42 -21.97 21.55
N GLU A 458 -8.96 -22.94 22.33
CA GLU A 458 -9.82 -23.75 23.21
C GLU A 458 -10.57 -22.89 24.23
N LYS A 459 -9.91 -21.86 24.79
CA LYS A 459 -10.57 -20.89 25.69
C LYS A 459 -11.65 -20.09 24.97
N ALA A 460 -11.38 -19.63 23.74
CA ALA A 460 -12.36 -18.90 22.94
C ALA A 460 -13.56 -19.79 22.56
N GLU A 461 -13.32 -21.03 22.15
CA GLU A 461 -14.36 -22.01 21.84
C GLU A 461 -15.21 -22.36 23.07
N ALA A 462 -14.58 -22.57 24.23
CA ALA A 462 -15.29 -22.82 25.48
C ALA A 462 -16.15 -21.62 25.89
N GLN A 463 -15.67 -20.40 25.67
CA GLN A 463 -16.42 -19.18 25.91
C GLN A 463 -17.62 -19.04 24.97
N ILE A 464 -17.44 -19.31 23.66
CA ILE A 464 -18.54 -19.32 22.68
C ILE A 464 -19.59 -20.34 23.09
N LYS A 465 -19.18 -21.58 23.40
CA LYS A 465 -20.10 -22.64 23.84
C LYS A 465 -20.83 -22.29 25.14
N HIS A 466 -20.16 -21.62 26.08
CA HIS A 466 -20.79 -21.15 27.31
C HIS A 466 -21.86 -20.09 27.03
N LEU A 467 -21.55 -19.09 26.19
CA LEU A 467 -22.48 -18.03 25.81
C LEU A 467 -23.67 -18.57 25.01
N ASP A 468 -23.41 -19.51 24.09
CA ASP A 468 -24.46 -20.15 23.29
C ASP A 468 -25.40 -20.99 24.16
N ASN A 469 -24.87 -21.75 25.12
CA ASN A 469 -25.68 -22.47 26.10
C ASN A 469 -26.53 -21.54 26.97
N LEU A 470 -26.00 -20.39 27.36
CA LEU A 470 -26.76 -19.39 28.13
C LEU A 470 -27.93 -18.82 27.31
N LEU A 471 -27.76 -18.68 25.99
CA LEU A 471 -28.81 -18.20 25.08
C LEU A 471 -29.87 -19.28 24.77
N THR A 472 -29.45 -20.52 24.53
CA THR A 472 -30.33 -21.62 24.12
C THR A 472 -31.06 -22.30 25.28
N ASN A 473 -30.40 -22.49 26.42
CA ASN A 473 -30.96 -23.16 27.61
C ASN A 473 -30.85 -22.29 28.87
N PRO A 474 -31.53 -21.12 28.90
CA PRO A 474 -31.43 -20.25 30.06
C PRO A 474 -32.20 -20.84 31.25
N ALA A 475 -31.54 -20.97 32.40
CA ALA A 475 -32.17 -21.47 33.64
C ALA A 475 -33.32 -20.55 34.14
N ARG A 476 -33.40 -19.31 33.65
CA ARG A 476 -34.48 -18.34 33.88
C ARG A 476 -34.70 -17.56 32.58
N PRO A 477 -35.93 -17.16 32.24
CA PRO A 477 -36.20 -16.36 31.05
C PRO A 477 -35.29 -15.12 31.05
N LEU A 478 -34.46 -15.02 30.01
CA LEU A 478 -33.53 -13.91 29.85
C LEU A 478 -34.31 -12.63 29.57
N SER A 479 -33.86 -11.53 30.16
CA SER A 479 -34.35 -10.22 29.73
C SER A 479 -33.79 -9.92 28.33
N LYS A 480 -34.55 -9.20 27.50
CA LYS A 480 -34.08 -8.76 26.16
C LYS A 480 -32.73 -8.03 26.21
N GLN A 481 -32.44 -7.33 27.31
CA GLN A 481 -31.15 -6.65 27.50
C GLN A 481 -30.00 -7.63 27.76
N THR A 482 -30.25 -8.69 28.54
CA THR A 482 -29.27 -9.74 28.84
C THR A 482 -28.97 -10.56 27.60
N GLU A 483 -30.02 -10.93 26.86
CA GLU A 483 -29.92 -11.64 25.58
C GLU A 483 -29.06 -10.85 24.57
N GLY A 484 -29.36 -9.56 24.37
CA GLY A 484 -28.57 -8.71 23.48
C GLY A 484 -27.10 -8.54 23.91
N ARG A 485 -26.81 -8.59 25.22
CA ARG A 485 -25.42 -8.59 25.74
C ARG A 485 -24.69 -9.87 25.39
N TYR A 486 -25.32 -11.03 25.58
CA TYR A 486 -24.72 -12.32 25.23
C TYR A 486 -24.50 -12.49 23.74
N ILE A 487 -25.45 -12.05 22.90
CA ILE A 487 -25.27 -12.03 21.44
C ILE A 487 -24.05 -11.20 21.04
N THR A 488 -23.86 -10.03 21.66
CA THR A 488 -22.70 -9.18 21.33
C THR A 488 -21.38 -9.82 21.79
N GLN A 489 -21.36 -10.41 22.99
CA GLN A 489 -20.20 -11.16 23.50
C GLN A 489 -19.85 -12.37 22.63
N LEU A 490 -20.88 -13.05 22.10
CA LEU A 490 -20.71 -14.19 21.21
C LEU A 490 -20.06 -13.76 19.89
N ALA A 491 -20.57 -12.71 19.24
CA ALA A 491 -19.99 -12.18 18.00
C ALA A 491 -18.52 -11.71 18.18
N GLU A 492 -18.18 -11.12 19.32
CA GLU A 492 -16.79 -10.73 19.64
C GLU A 492 -15.89 -11.95 19.84
N ALA A 493 -16.37 -12.98 20.56
CA ALA A 493 -15.62 -14.22 20.77
C ALA A 493 -15.40 -14.97 19.45
N GLU A 494 -16.39 -14.99 18.56
CA GLU A 494 -16.28 -15.55 17.20
C GLU A 494 -15.25 -14.80 16.35
N PHE A 495 -15.25 -13.46 16.38
CA PHE A 495 -14.24 -12.66 15.68
C PHE A 495 -12.83 -12.89 16.23
N SER A 496 -12.68 -12.98 17.55
CA SER A 496 -11.42 -13.33 18.20
C SER A 496 -10.94 -14.70 17.75
N LEU A 497 -11.83 -15.70 17.72
CA LEU A 497 -11.56 -17.04 17.22
C LEU A 497 -11.11 -17.01 15.75
N GLU A 498 -11.79 -16.24 14.88
CA GLU A 498 -11.40 -16.11 13.47
C GLU A 498 -9.97 -15.55 13.32
N ASN A 499 -9.60 -14.55 14.12
CA ASN A 499 -8.25 -13.97 14.11
C ASN A 499 -7.20 -14.95 14.65
N LEU A 500 -7.52 -15.70 15.72
CA LEU A 500 -6.64 -16.74 16.24
C LEU A 500 -6.46 -17.87 15.23
N LEU A 501 -7.51 -18.27 14.53
CA LEU A 501 -7.44 -19.26 13.45
C LEU A 501 -6.63 -18.74 12.25
N LYS A 502 -6.73 -17.45 11.89
CA LYS A 502 -5.87 -16.84 10.85
C LYS A 502 -4.40 -16.84 11.27
N LYS A 503 -4.11 -16.50 12.53
CA LYS A 503 -2.74 -16.57 13.10
C LYS A 503 -2.23 -18.01 13.10
N GLN A 504 -3.05 -18.97 13.54
CA GLN A 504 -2.71 -20.39 13.52
C GLN A 504 -2.44 -20.89 12.10
N LYS A 505 -3.23 -20.47 11.10
CA LYS A 505 -2.98 -20.77 9.69
C LYS A 505 -1.65 -20.20 9.21
N THR A 506 -1.40 -18.92 9.48
CA THR A 506 -0.14 -18.24 9.11
C THR A 506 1.08 -18.90 9.79
N GLN A 507 0.92 -19.35 11.03
CA GLN A 507 1.97 -20.05 11.77
C GLN A 507 2.14 -21.50 11.28
N SER A 508 1.05 -22.16 10.89
CA SER A 508 1.11 -23.49 10.26
C SER A 508 1.78 -23.47 8.89
N GLU A 509 1.74 -22.33 8.18
CA GLU A 509 2.46 -22.13 6.91
C GLU A 509 4.00 -22.07 7.10
N LYS A 510 4.50 -21.87 8.33
CA LYS A 510 5.90 -22.11 8.68
C LYS A 510 6.17 -23.62 8.82
N GLU A 511 5.83 -24.37 7.79
CA GLU A 511 6.12 -25.80 7.71
C GLU A 511 7.63 -26.01 7.63
N ASP A 512 8.09 -27.00 8.41
CA ASP A 512 9.43 -27.55 8.38
C ASP A 512 9.85 -27.84 6.92
N PRO A 513 11.00 -27.30 6.44
CA PRO A 513 11.45 -27.48 5.07
C PRO A 513 11.44 -28.96 4.60
N GLU A 514 11.77 -29.91 5.47
CA GLU A 514 11.76 -31.34 5.15
C GLU A 514 10.36 -31.91 4.87
N ARG A 515 9.31 -31.33 5.46
CA ARG A 515 7.92 -31.77 5.20
C ARG A 515 7.44 -31.33 3.82
N VAL A 516 7.91 -30.16 3.40
CA VAL A 516 7.51 -29.56 2.11
C VAL A 516 8.33 -30.16 0.97
N ILE A 517 9.61 -30.44 1.23
CA ILE A 517 10.58 -30.90 0.24
C ILE A 517 11.34 -32.10 0.82
N PRO A 518 11.07 -33.33 0.31
CA PRO A 518 11.77 -34.51 0.76
C PRO A 518 13.28 -34.33 0.62
N ASN A 519 14.01 -34.64 1.70
CA ASN A 519 15.47 -34.53 1.76
C ASN A 519 15.99 -33.09 1.53
N PHE A 520 15.26 -32.05 1.93
CA PHE A 520 15.64 -30.64 1.76
C PHE A 520 17.12 -30.35 2.08
N TYR A 521 17.61 -30.76 3.24
CA TYR A 521 19.00 -30.52 3.67
C TYR A 521 20.02 -31.28 2.81
N TYR A 522 19.68 -32.49 2.35
CA TYR A 522 20.52 -33.23 1.42
C TYR A 522 20.59 -32.53 0.06
N VAL A 523 19.45 -32.07 -0.46
CA VAL A 523 19.43 -31.31 -1.72
C VAL A 523 20.23 -30.02 -1.56
N LEU A 524 20.11 -29.33 -0.41
CA LEU A 524 20.84 -28.10 -0.16
C LEU A 524 22.36 -28.33 -0.08
N SER A 525 22.81 -29.40 0.57
CA SER A 525 24.25 -29.75 0.62
C SER A 525 24.81 -30.21 -0.73
N HIS A 526 23.97 -30.64 -1.67
CA HIS A 526 24.35 -31.11 -3.01
C HIS A 526 23.66 -30.30 -4.12
N LEU A 527 23.44 -29.01 -3.86
CA LEU A 527 22.56 -28.15 -4.66
C LEU A 527 22.87 -28.16 -6.17
N PRO A 528 24.13 -28.08 -6.65
CA PRO A 528 24.42 -28.01 -8.08
C PRO A 528 23.93 -29.23 -8.88
N VAL A 529 23.85 -30.40 -8.24
CA VAL A 529 23.51 -31.69 -8.89
C VAL A 529 22.06 -32.08 -8.61
N GLU A 530 21.61 -31.97 -7.36
CA GLU A 530 20.29 -32.47 -6.95
C GLU A 530 19.16 -31.50 -7.26
N TYR A 531 19.40 -30.19 -7.22
CA TYR A 531 18.35 -29.17 -7.48
C TYR A 531 17.74 -29.30 -8.88
N LYS A 532 18.58 -29.57 -9.89
CA LYS A 532 18.15 -29.73 -11.29
C LYS A 532 17.30 -30.97 -11.53
N LYS A 533 17.31 -31.95 -10.61
CA LYS A 533 16.49 -33.16 -10.67
C LYS A 533 15.10 -32.96 -10.09
N LEU A 534 14.89 -31.91 -9.29
CA LEU A 534 13.59 -31.56 -8.73
C LEU A 534 12.63 -31.05 -9.80
N ASP A 535 11.33 -31.24 -9.58
CA ASP A 535 10.31 -30.60 -10.41
C ASP A 535 10.29 -29.07 -10.19
N THR A 536 9.75 -28.33 -11.16
CA THR A 536 9.74 -26.85 -11.13
C THR A 536 9.00 -26.29 -9.90
N GLU A 537 8.01 -26.99 -9.35
CA GLU A 537 7.29 -26.54 -8.16
C GLU A 537 8.09 -26.78 -6.87
N GLN A 538 8.81 -27.90 -6.78
CA GLN A 538 9.76 -28.20 -5.72
C GLN A 538 10.94 -27.23 -5.74
N GLN A 539 11.45 -26.90 -6.93
CA GLN A 539 12.46 -25.86 -7.13
C GLN A 539 12.00 -24.51 -6.58
N LYS A 540 10.80 -24.05 -6.95
CA LYS A 540 10.18 -22.82 -6.40
C LYS A 540 10.05 -22.86 -4.89
N LYS A 541 9.55 -23.98 -4.35
CA LYS A 541 9.39 -24.17 -2.91
C LYS A 541 10.74 -24.10 -2.20
N MET A 542 11.79 -24.70 -2.79
CA MET A 542 13.13 -24.69 -2.23
C MET A 542 13.68 -23.27 -2.16
N ILE A 543 13.58 -22.53 -3.27
CA ILE A 543 14.07 -21.14 -3.34
C ILE A 543 13.33 -20.23 -2.36
N ARG A 544 12.02 -20.39 -2.20
CA ARG A 544 11.24 -19.64 -1.20
C ARG A 544 11.58 -19.98 0.25
N LYS A 545 12.27 -21.11 0.51
CA LYS A 545 12.69 -21.51 1.85
C LYS A 545 14.12 -21.10 2.18
N VAL A 546 14.92 -20.72 1.18
CA VAL A 546 16.31 -20.27 1.36
C VAL A 546 16.46 -18.77 1.14
N ILE A 547 15.52 -18.13 0.44
CA ILE A 547 15.49 -16.68 0.29
C ILE A 547 14.35 -16.12 1.13
N ARG A 548 14.66 -15.13 1.98
CA ARG A 548 13.69 -14.40 2.79
C ARG A 548 13.02 -13.30 1.98
N GLU A 549 13.80 -12.52 1.24
CA GLU A 549 13.31 -11.47 0.35
C GLU A 549 14.23 -11.31 -0.87
N ILE A 550 13.65 -11.03 -2.04
CA ILE A 550 14.40 -10.71 -3.25
C ILE A 550 13.75 -9.54 -3.98
N LYS A 551 14.55 -8.50 -4.25
CA LYS A 551 14.14 -7.28 -4.95
C LYS A 551 15.00 -7.06 -6.17
N LEU A 552 14.37 -6.58 -7.24
CA LEU A 552 15.07 -6.12 -8.44
C LEU A 552 14.58 -4.73 -8.80
N ASN A 553 15.51 -3.77 -8.82
CA ASN A 553 15.22 -2.36 -9.04
C ASN A 553 16.00 -1.82 -10.25
N ILE A 554 15.44 -0.86 -10.97
CA ILE A 554 16.11 -0.20 -12.10
C ILE A 554 17.08 0.88 -11.61
N VAL A 555 18.31 0.81 -12.08
CA VAL A 555 19.35 1.84 -11.85
C VAL A 555 19.49 2.72 -13.09
N SER A 556 19.42 2.10 -14.27
CA SER A 556 19.47 2.79 -15.56
C SER A 556 18.78 1.97 -16.66
N SER A 557 18.88 2.43 -17.92
CA SER A 557 18.33 1.70 -19.05
C SER A 557 19.02 0.35 -19.33
N HIS A 558 20.19 0.07 -18.76
CA HIS A 558 20.84 -1.25 -18.85
C HIS A 558 21.12 -1.90 -17.51
N LEU A 559 21.15 -1.12 -16.43
CA LEU A 559 21.55 -1.59 -15.12
C LEU A 559 20.33 -1.81 -14.23
N LEU A 560 20.34 -2.96 -13.59
CA LEU A 560 19.39 -3.34 -12.55
C LEU A 560 20.20 -3.68 -11.29
N LEU A 561 19.65 -3.36 -10.12
CA LEU A 561 20.21 -3.74 -8.84
C LEU A 561 19.36 -4.88 -8.26
N LEU A 562 19.99 -6.04 -8.09
CA LEU A 562 19.39 -7.20 -7.44
C LEU A 562 19.82 -7.21 -5.97
N HIS A 563 18.86 -7.28 -5.08
CA HIS A 563 19.06 -7.36 -3.63
C HIS A 563 18.40 -8.64 -3.10
N ILE A 564 19.20 -9.48 -2.44
CA ILE A 564 18.75 -10.75 -1.87
C ILE A 564 19.00 -10.73 -0.37
N GLU A 565 17.92 -10.85 0.41
CA GLU A 565 18.01 -11.22 1.82
C GLU A 565 17.83 -12.74 1.91
N TRP A 566 18.90 -13.44 2.25
CA TRP A 566 18.87 -14.87 2.47
C TRP A 566 18.19 -15.21 3.80
N GLU A 567 17.68 -16.43 3.93
CA GLU A 567 17.26 -16.94 5.23
C GLU A 567 18.47 -17.09 6.18
N ALA A 568 18.19 -17.01 7.48
CA ALA A 568 19.24 -17.05 8.49
C ALA A 568 20.06 -18.35 8.41
N GLY A 569 21.38 -18.22 8.54
CA GLY A 569 22.34 -19.33 8.44
C GLY A 569 22.93 -19.56 7.04
N ILE A 570 22.38 -18.93 5.99
CA ILE A 570 22.95 -18.96 4.63
C ILE A 570 24.02 -17.90 4.46
N ALA A 571 23.67 -16.64 4.72
CA ALA A 571 24.53 -15.47 4.58
C ALA A 571 24.43 -14.56 5.81
N LEU A 572 25.50 -13.83 6.11
CA LEU A 572 25.54 -12.89 7.23
C LEU A 572 24.87 -11.55 6.89
N HIS A 573 25.01 -11.12 5.64
CA HIS A 573 24.51 -9.85 5.14
C HIS A 573 23.62 -10.05 3.90
N PRO A 574 22.76 -9.06 3.59
CA PRO A 574 22.08 -9.03 2.30
C PRO A 574 23.10 -9.02 1.15
N ASP A 575 22.84 -9.84 0.14
CA ASP A 575 23.68 -9.95 -1.04
C ASP A 575 23.17 -9.00 -2.14
N VAL A 576 24.09 -8.32 -2.80
CA VAL A 576 23.77 -7.29 -3.79
C VAL A 576 24.52 -7.57 -5.08
N ALA A 577 23.79 -7.60 -6.19
CA ALA A 577 24.35 -7.75 -7.52
C ALA A 577 23.96 -6.60 -8.45
N LEU A 578 24.94 -6.14 -9.23
CA LEU A 578 24.73 -5.28 -10.37
C LEU A 578 24.48 -6.14 -11.61
N ILE A 579 23.30 -6.04 -12.20
CA ILE A 579 22.90 -6.80 -13.39
C ILE A 579 22.91 -5.90 -14.61
N TRP A 580 23.59 -6.35 -15.67
CA TRP A 580 23.54 -5.74 -16.99
C TRP A 580 22.59 -6.51 -17.89
N ARG A 581 21.65 -5.80 -18.54
CA ARG A 581 20.81 -6.38 -19.61
C ARG A 581 21.38 -6.04 -20.99
N GLY A 582 21.56 -7.05 -21.83
CA GLY A 582 22.14 -6.89 -23.17
C GLY A 582 21.25 -6.16 -24.19
N THR A 583 20.02 -5.82 -23.83
CA THR A 583 19.08 -5.06 -24.67
C THR A 583 18.46 -3.92 -23.90
N MET A 584 18.56 -2.70 -24.43
CA MET A 584 17.72 -1.59 -23.96
C MET A 584 16.24 -1.96 -24.12
N PRO A 585 15.37 -1.49 -23.21
CA PRO A 585 13.96 -1.38 -23.56
C PRO A 585 13.86 -0.57 -24.85
N ASN A 586 12.85 -0.83 -25.67
CA ASN A 586 12.53 0.08 -26.77
C ASN A 586 12.10 1.43 -26.18
N THR A 587 13.06 2.27 -25.85
CA THR A 587 12.86 3.69 -25.68
C THR A 587 12.68 4.21 -27.10
N ASN A 588 11.42 4.48 -27.47
CA ASN A 588 11.08 5.22 -28.69
C ASN A 588 11.49 6.69 -28.58
N ASP A 589 12.56 6.96 -27.85
CA ASP A 589 13.10 8.29 -27.64
C ASP A 589 13.70 8.73 -28.98
N ALA A 590 12.94 9.57 -29.68
CA ALA A 590 13.37 10.18 -30.92
C ALA A 590 14.46 11.22 -30.61
N TRP A 591 15.48 11.26 -31.47
CA TRP A 591 16.46 12.35 -31.49
C TRP A 591 15.75 13.67 -31.73
N THR A 592 16.10 14.68 -30.93
CA THR A 592 15.58 16.04 -31.16
C THR A 592 16.43 16.78 -32.20
N PRO A 593 15.88 17.81 -32.87
CA PRO A 593 16.66 18.63 -33.79
C PRO A 593 17.87 19.31 -33.12
N GLU A 594 17.76 19.67 -31.85
CA GLU A 594 18.86 20.25 -31.07
C GLU A 594 19.98 19.23 -30.82
N GLU A 595 19.61 17.97 -30.51
CA GLU A 595 20.57 16.89 -30.36
C GLU A 595 21.27 16.57 -31.68
N ASP A 596 20.54 16.57 -32.81
CA ASP A 596 21.13 16.42 -34.14
C ASP A 596 22.12 17.57 -34.43
N ALA A 597 21.73 18.83 -34.19
CA ALA A 597 22.62 19.99 -34.35
C ALA A 597 23.88 19.90 -33.50
N LEU A 598 23.73 19.46 -32.24
CA LEU A 598 24.85 19.21 -31.34
C LEU A 598 25.76 18.09 -31.88
N LEU A 599 25.17 17.02 -32.43
CA LEU A 599 25.89 15.89 -33.00
C LEU A 599 26.74 16.32 -34.21
N PHE A 600 26.19 17.16 -35.10
CA PHE A 600 26.95 17.74 -36.22
C PHE A 600 28.17 18.52 -35.75
N SER A 601 28.04 19.27 -34.66
CA SER A 601 29.15 20.08 -34.13
C SER A 601 30.22 19.27 -33.40
N LEU A 602 29.82 18.30 -32.58
CA LEU A 602 30.73 17.58 -31.68
C LEU A 602 31.33 16.32 -32.32
N TYR A 603 30.54 15.53 -33.05
CA TYR A 603 30.96 14.19 -33.51
C TYR A 603 32.28 14.17 -34.32
N PRO A 604 32.58 15.17 -35.17
CA PRO A 604 33.83 15.17 -35.93
C PRO A 604 35.09 15.23 -35.08
N VAL A 605 35.05 15.93 -33.93
CA VAL A 605 36.26 16.33 -33.17
C VAL A 605 36.27 15.86 -31.72
N ALA A 606 35.11 15.67 -31.09
CA ALA A 606 35.01 15.29 -29.69
C ALA A 606 35.39 13.82 -29.47
N SER A 607 35.91 13.52 -28.29
CA SER A 607 36.22 12.17 -27.79
C SER A 607 34.95 11.34 -27.51
N GLN A 608 35.10 10.04 -27.26
CA GLN A 608 33.95 9.17 -26.94
C GLN A 608 33.26 9.63 -25.64
N THR A 609 34.04 9.96 -24.62
CA THR A 609 33.55 10.40 -23.30
C THR A 609 32.79 11.72 -23.40
N GLU A 610 33.34 12.70 -24.11
CA GLU A 610 32.67 13.99 -24.35
C GLU A 610 31.36 13.81 -25.12
N LEU A 611 31.32 12.94 -26.14
CA LEU A 611 30.10 12.64 -26.88
C LEU A 611 29.05 11.94 -26.01
N MET A 612 29.45 10.92 -25.26
CA MET A 612 28.51 10.22 -24.37
C MET A 612 27.97 11.16 -23.29
N SER A 613 28.81 12.02 -22.70
CA SER A 613 28.39 13.03 -21.73
C SER A 613 27.41 14.06 -22.33
N ALA A 614 27.62 14.47 -23.59
CA ALA A 614 26.71 15.37 -24.30
C ALA A 614 25.36 14.70 -24.67
N PHE A 615 25.33 13.38 -24.80
CA PHE A 615 24.16 12.59 -25.20
C PHE A 615 23.84 11.50 -24.18
N PRO A 616 23.49 11.85 -22.92
CA PRO A 616 23.60 10.90 -21.82
C PRO A 616 22.62 9.73 -21.92
N ARG A 617 21.51 9.92 -22.63
CA ARG A 617 20.45 8.92 -22.83
C ARG A 617 20.76 7.89 -23.91
N PHE A 618 21.71 8.19 -24.79
CA PHE A 618 22.02 7.35 -25.94
C PHE A 618 23.28 6.53 -25.70
N SER A 619 23.24 5.25 -26.07
CA SER A 619 24.45 4.44 -26.07
C SER A 619 25.41 4.89 -27.16
N TRP A 620 26.70 4.60 -26.98
CA TRP A 620 27.71 4.91 -28.00
C TRP A 620 27.34 4.39 -29.39
N TYR A 621 26.79 3.17 -29.45
CA TYR A 621 26.29 2.55 -30.67
C TYR A 621 25.19 3.39 -31.34
N ARG A 622 24.21 3.91 -30.58
CA ARG A 622 23.15 4.76 -31.13
C ARG A 622 23.66 6.11 -31.62
N ILE A 623 24.62 6.70 -30.92
CA ILE A 623 25.27 7.95 -31.35
C ILE A 623 25.98 7.73 -32.69
N CYS A 624 26.74 6.63 -32.82
CA CYS A 624 27.40 6.26 -34.08
C CYS A 624 26.42 5.99 -35.22
N ASP A 625 25.38 5.20 -34.97
CA ASP A 625 24.34 4.90 -35.97
C ASP A 625 23.67 6.18 -36.47
N ARG A 626 23.32 7.10 -35.55
CA ARG A 626 22.73 8.40 -35.91
C ARG A 626 23.67 9.26 -36.74
N ALA A 627 24.96 9.29 -36.41
CA ALA A 627 25.95 10.03 -37.19
C ALA A 627 26.11 9.45 -38.60
N ILE A 628 26.03 8.12 -38.75
CA ILE A 628 26.06 7.44 -40.06
C ILE A 628 24.81 7.79 -40.89
N GLU A 629 23.63 7.80 -40.29
CA GLU A 629 22.37 8.20 -40.95
C GLU A 629 22.47 9.61 -41.56
N HIS A 630 23.15 10.54 -40.88
CA HIS A 630 23.38 11.92 -41.35
C HIS A 630 24.65 12.10 -42.19
N GLY A 631 25.39 11.04 -42.48
CA GLY A 631 26.63 11.10 -43.27
C GLY A 631 27.80 11.82 -42.59
N ILE A 632 27.77 11.99 -41.28
CA ILE A 632 28.81 12.67 -40.50
C ILE A 632 29.98 11.71 -40.28
N ARG A 633 31.20 12.17 -40.57
CA ARG A 633 32.44 11.39 -40.38
C ARG A 633 33.30 12.00 -39.28
N ARG A 634 33.98 11.16 -38.49
CA ARG A 634 34.96 11.64 -37.51
C ARG A 634 36.21 12.13 -38.23
N ALA A 635 36.64 13.36 -37.91
CA ALA A 635 37.84 13.99 -38.44
C ALA A 635 39.11 13.56 -37.69
N ILE A 636 38.96 12.99 -36.48
CA ILE A 636 40.06 12.45 -35.70
C ILE A 636 40.70 11.29 -36.48
N PRO A 637 41.98 11.41 -36.91
CA PRO A 637 42.66 10.34 -37.60
C PRO A 637 42.68 9.11 -36.69
N ARG A 638 42.36 7.93 -37.26
CA ARG A 638 42.58 6.64 -36.58
C ARG A 638 44.08 6.45 -36.39
N GLN A 639 44.66 7.11 -35.39
CA GLN A 639 46.06 6.95 -35.02
C GLN A 639 46.23 5.54 -34.45
N GLY A 640 46.67 4.61 -35.30
CA GLY A 640 46.97 3.22 -34.93
C GLY A 640 45.74 2.37 -34.59
N ARG A 641 45.93 1.05 -34.55
CA ARG A 641 44.88 0.05 -34.27
C ARG A 641 44.29 0.10 -32.83
N ALA A 642 44.62 1.10 -32.01
CA ALA A 642 44.55 0.98 -30.56
C ALA A 642 44.02 2.18 -29.76
N HIS A 643 43.37 3.18 -30.35
CA HIS A 643 42.42 3.98 -29.55
C HIS A 643 41.11 3.22 -29.43
N VAL A 644 41.18 2.19 -28.59
CA VAL A 644 40.07 1.36 -28.13
C VAL A 644 39.08 2.31 -27.48
N ASN A 645 37.84 2.32 -27.96
CA ASN A 645 36.74 2.98 -27.25
C ASN A 645 36.83 2.59 -25.76
N VAL A 646 37.00 3.57 -24.87
CA VAL A 646 37.14 3.35 -23.42
C VAL A 646 35.95 2.52 -22.93
N TYR A 647 34.78 2.84 -23.46
CA TYR A 647 33.51 2.25 -23.09
C TYR A 647 32.91 1.37 -24.19
N HIS A 648 32.28 0.27 -23.79
CA HIS A 648 31.61 -0.65 -24.69
C HIS A 648 30.47 0.04 -25.44
N ARG A 649 30.23 -0.40 -26.68
CA ARG A 649 29.29 0.26 -27.60
C ARG A 649 27.85 0.32 -27.07
N THR A 650 27.43 -0.60 -26.22
CA THR A 650 26.06 -0.63 -25.67
C THR A 650 25.88 0.33 -24.51
N MET A 651 26.94 0.84 -23.91
CA MET A 651 26.86 1.68 -22.73
C MET A 651 26.47 3.12 -23.08
N SER A 652 25.62 3.72 -22.25
CA SER A 652 25.31 5.15 -22.25
C SER A 652 26.00 5.87 -21.10
N TRP A 653 26.11 7.19 -21.16
CA TRP A 653 26.68 7.96 -20.05
C TRP A 653 25.79 7.91 -18.81
N GLN A 654 24.47 7.88 -18.99
CA GLN A 654 23.54 7.71 -17.89
C GLN A 654 23.78 6.39 -17.14
N ASP A 655 24.19 5.31 -17.82
CA ASP A 655 24.56 4.07 -17.13
C ASP A 655 25.80 4.28 -16.24
N LEU A 656 26.80 5.00 -16.73
CA LEU A 656 28.04 5.32 -16.01
C LEU A 656 27.83 6.24 -14.80
N GLU A 657 26.98 7.26 -14.94
CA GLU A 657 26.62 8.14 -13.82
C GLU A 657 25.77 7.39 -12.80
N SER A 658 24.75 6.63 -13.25
CA SER A 658 23.89 5.89 -12.34
C SER A 658 24.66 4.87 -11.53
N VAL A 659 25.64 4.15 -12.11
CA VAL A 659 26.45 3.19 -11.35
C VAL A 659 27.42 3.87 -10.39
N ALA A 660 28.03 5.00 -10.80
CA ALA A 660 28.90 5.77 -9.92
C ALA A 660 28.13 6.36 -8.71
N ASN A 661 26.86 6.72 -8.90
CA ASN A 661 26.02 7.23 -7.81
C ASN A 661 25.60 6.17 -6.78
N LEU A 662 25.91 4.88 -7.00
CA LEU A 662 25.67 3.83 -6.00
C LEU A 662 26.70 3.84 -4.86
N VAL A 663 27.83 4.54 -5.04
CA VAL A 663 28.93 4.62 -4.07
C VAL A 663 29.35 6.07 -3.85
N ASP A 664 29.82 6.39 -2.65
CA ASP A 664 30.22 7.76 -2.32
C ASP A 664 31.69 8.04 -2.67
N GLU A 665 32.57 7.06 -2.45
CA GLU A 665 34.02 7.21 -2.60
C GLU A 665 34.45 7.28 -4.09
N PRO A 666 35.32 8.24 -4.47
CA PRO A 666 35.69 8.47 -5.86
C PRO A 666 36.42 7.28 -6.51
N GLU A 667 37.32 6.59 -5.79
CA GLU A 667 38.01 5.40 -6.30
C GLU A 667 37.02 4.25 -6.58
N GLN A 668 36.02 4.10 -5.71
CA GLN A 668 34.97 3.11 -5.91
C GLN A 668 34.07 3.46 -7.11
N LYS A 669 33.83 4.75 -7.38
CA LYS A 669 33.07 5.19 -8.56
C LYS A 669 33.74 4.73 -9.85
N GLU A 670 35.05 4.93 -9.98
CA GLU A 670 35.82 4.51 -11.15
C GLU A 670 35.77 2.99 -11.30
N ARG A 671 35.99 2.25 -10.21
CA ARG A 671 35.89 0.78 -10.20
C ARG A 671 34.51 0.28 -10.63
N MET A 672 33.44 0.90 -10.14
CA MET A 672 32.07 0.52 -10.51
C MET A 672 31.75 0.80 -11.98
N GLN A 673 32.33 1.87 -12.55
CA GLN A 673 32.23 2.15 -13.99
C GLN A 673 33.00 1.12 -14.82
N GLU A 674 34.17 0.69 -14.37
CA GLU A 674 34.95 -0.39 -15.01
C GLU A 674 34.17 -1.71 -15.00
N ILE A 675 33.60 -2.08 -13.84
CA ILE A 675 32.75 -3.27 -13.70
C ILE A 675 31.56 -3.21 -14.67
N ALA A 676 30.84 -2.09 -14.71
CA ALA A 676 29.71 -1.93 -15.64
C ALA A 676 30.15 -2.06 -17.10
N ASN A 677 31.32 -1.53 -17.46
CA ASN A 677 31.90 -1.66 -18.78
C ASN A 677 32.27 -3.11 -19.13
N GLU A 678 32.81 -3.87 -18.17
CA GLU A 678 33.10 -5.29 -18.33
C GLU A 678 31.84 -6.12 -18.52
N LEU A 679 30.82 -5.90 -17.68
CA LEU A 679 29.51 -6.55 -17.84
C LEU A 679 28.92 -6.26 -19.23
N ALA A 680 29.01 -5.00 -19.68
CA ALA A 680 28.54 -4.62 -21.02
C ALA A 680 29.29 -5.35 -22.15
N LYS A 681 30.59 -5.63 -21.99
CA LYS A 681 31.41 -6.39 -22.96
C LYS A 681 31.06 -7.88 -22.96
N SER A 682 30.84 -8.47 -21.79
CA SER A 682 30.56 -9.90 -21.64
C SER A 682 29.12 -10.28 -21.98
N THR A 683 28.18 -9.34 -21.89
CA THR A 683 26.75 -9.65 -22.10
C THR A 683 26.37 -9.70 -23.58
N LEU A 684 25.86 -10.85 -24.02
CA LEU A 684 25.27 -10.96 -25.35
C LEU A 684 23.90 -10.28 -25.42
N ARG A 685 23.48 -9.93 -26.65
CA ARG A 685 22.18 -9.27 -26.87
C ARG A 685 21.03 -10.16 -26.42
N GLY A 686 20.26 -9.69 -25.45
CA GLY A 686 19.08 -10.36 -24.92
C GLY A 686 19.35 -11.31 -23.76
N GLU A 687 20.59 -11.38 -23.30
CA GLU A 687 21.02 -12.10 -22.10
C GLU A 687 21.23 -11.12 -20.93
N LEU A 688 21.54 -11.68 -19.76
CA LEU A 688 21.88 -10.96 -18.54
C LEU A 688 23.27 -11.39 -18.07
N SER A 689 24.05 -10.47 -17.51
CA SER A 689 25.22 -10.79 -16.68
C SER A 689 25.09 -10.11 -15.33
N ALA A 690 25.73 -10.66 -14.29
CA ALA A 690 25.74 -10.09 -12.95
C ALA A 690 27.17 -9.94 -12.43
N HIS A 691 27.38 -8.89 -11.64
CA HIS A 691 28.55 -8.74 -10.77
C HIS A 691 28.05 -8.66 -9.32
N TRP A 692 28.52 -9.56 -8.46
CA TRP A 692 28.20 -9.56 -7.03
C TRP A 692 29.14 -8.61 -6.31
N TRP A 693 28.58 -7.74 -5.46
CA TRP A 693 29.31 -6.66 -4.82
C TRP A 693 30.34 -7.18 -3.82
N LEU A 694 29.92 -8.12 -2.97
CA LEU A 694 30.78 -8.73 -1.97
C LEU A 694 31.26 -10.10 -2.46
N PRO A 695 32.54 -10.44 -2.22
CA PRO A 695 33.04 -11.79 -2.47
C PRO A 695 32.41 -12.81 -1.49
N LEU A 696 32.62 -14.11 -1.74
CA LEU A 696 31.91 -15.17 -1.01
C LEU A 696 32.34 -15.27 0.46
N ASP A 697 33.60 -14.97 0.75
CA ASP A 697 34.22 -14.91 2.08
C ASP A 697 33.55 -13.85 2.97
N GLU A 698 33.31 -12.65 2.44
CA GLU A 698 32.65 -11.57 3.22
C GLU A 698 31.16 -11.82 3.52
N ILE A 699 30.50 -12.72 2.77
CA ILE A 699 29.07 -13.04 2.96
C ILE A 699 28.87 -14.31 3.80
N SER A 700 29.80 -15.26 3.71
CA SER A 700 29.74 -16.56 4.38
C SER A 700 29.95 -16.45 5.90
N TYR A 701 29.53 -17.48 6.63
CA TYR A 701 29.74 -17.57 8.08
C TYR A 701 31.10 -18.20 8.46
N LEU A 702 31.85 -18.76 7.51
CA LEU A 702 33.08 -19.50 7.81
C LEU A 702 34.18 -18.65 8.48
N ASP A 703 34.24 -17.35 8.18
CA ASP A 703 35.34 -16.48 8.66
C ASP A 703 35.11 -15.87 10.06
N ILE A 704 33.98 -16.16 10.70
CA ILE A 704 33.63 -15.56 12.01
C ILE A 704 34.23 -16.36 13.19
N ASP A 705 34.50 -17.66 13.02
CA ASP A 705 34.74 -18.57 14.14
C ASP A 705 36.20 -18.67 14.64
N GLU A 706 37.20 -18.11 13.95
CA GLU A 706 38.59 -18.24 14.41
C GLU A 706 39.15 -17.03 15.18
N GLY A 707 38.53 -15.84 15.07
CA GLY A 707 39.15 -14.59 15.57
C GLY A 707 38.54 -13.97 16.82
N TYR A 708 37.23 -14.13 17.05
CA TYR A 708 36.50 -13.26 18.00
C TYR A 708 36.07 -13.92 19.32
N PHE A 709 36.16 -15.24 19.46
CA PHE A 709 35.76 -15.93 20.70
C PHE A 709 36.92 -16.29 21.66
N ASN A 710 38.19 -16.04 21.30
CA ASN A 710 39.34 -16.22 22.20
C ASN A 710 39.76 -14.94 22.96
N GLY A 711 38.90 -13.92 23.00
CA GLY A 711 39.08 -12.77 23.88
C GLY A 711 38.73 -13.11 25.32
N ASP A 712 39.73 -13.52 26.11
CA ASP A 712 39.73 -13.58 27.57
C ASP A 712 39.11 -12.30 28.18
N SER A 713 37.80 -12.33 28.40
CA SER A 713 37.10 -11.38 29.26
C SER A 713 37.06 -11.98 30.66
N ASN A 714 38.23 -11.94 31.30
CA ASN A 714 38.35 -12.11 32.75
C ASN A 714 37.71 -10.87 33.41
N PRO A 715 36.56 -10.96 34.10
CA PRO A 715 35.82 -9.80 34.58
C PRO A 715 36.25 -9.42 36.00
N ASP A 716 37.56 -9.29 36.25
CA ASP A 716 38.07 -8.91 37.57
C ASP A 716 39.24 -7.93 37.46
N GLY A 717 38.91 -6.66 37.23
CA GLY A 717 39.84 -5.55 37.11
C GLY A 717 39.27 -4.30 37.79
N SER A 718 39.24 -4.33 39.12
CA SER A 718 38.87 -3.20 39.96
C SER A 718 39.90 -2.07 39.88
N HIS A 719 39.72 -1.12 38.95
CA HIS A 719 40.43 0.15 38.98
C HIS A 719 39.60 1.23 39.70
N ARG A 720 40.04 1.57 40.92
CA ARG A 720 39.72 2.84 41.59
C ARG A 720 40.48 3.97 40.88
N PRO A 721 39.89 5.16 40.66
CA PRO A 721 40.65 6.33 40.29
C PRO A 721 41.21 7.01 41.53
N GLY A 722 42.51 7.32 41.49
CA GLY A 722 43.17 8.28 42.36
C GLY A 722 43.96 9.25 41.48
N GLU A 723 43.73 10.54 41.77
CA GLU A 723 44.35 11.77 41.24
C GLU A 723 43.91 12.28 39.87
#